data_AF-A0AAE9SBK1-F1
#
_entry.id   AF-A0AAE9SBK1-F1
#
_cell.length_a   1.000
_cell.length_b   1.000
_cell.length_c   1.000
_cell.angle_alpha   90.00
_cell.angle_beta   90.00
_cell.angle_gamma   90.00
#
_symmetry.space_group_name_H-M   'P 1'
#
loop_
_entity.id
_entity.type
_entity.pdbx_description
1 polymer ?
#
loop_
_entity_poly.entity_id
_entity_poly.type
_entity_poly.pdbx_seq_one_letter_code
_entity_poly.pdbx_strand_id
1 'polypeptide(L)'
;MARIPMGNFGNATPQVERIQMPQDQSGQMIANTLQNISNTADQIAQKQKQEKIKQDDLTASTIVSQFGLDAENLGAEYRQKVASGQMSDVDADLGFSKEYALKMDEVASQLPESVRQGYKDNLVKYGAGQVGTFYQTGRNVAGDLARTNLKLTLENASKMGDQEAAAPLVENAFSAASDYLSPAEVLEYKTNYKQQQQSANLGYRLSSAQTSQDYQNIYTDLQDENKYTNLPSSVRNSAIHSAKSGLLQIQRQEHQAQNKKESDAVKLVNDLQSNVLSGGKIDLEYMANLDKATEGTEAHKDFQFLQENYVRIQEFQNLNTNDKKLRLDQLERDFKNTPSDNASDRKKLLDLYRSSYSQDIADAKSDNVSAAGKLGIEVKGFTGLQLLTDPEGTMGLIANNLHALNRAKKLEPNISLDPIPALNKGDVQESFEKASASKKLDVLAQIMKGSQKNRFPLSTTKEIIKTIGGGDGMYNIAAVAVANNAVYHGKNAGHIILSGASLIKSQNQITPSDLEETYRGRISNLAGDGDYSANWSAFKSAYAYFESEAGHHQKSKDDGYNADSFNKALDATTGGLYQQHNTSWIGSGKFKTTNGTVTDWRVQKPYLMSDNGFEVAINSGFEQIAKKHNLSPDFVKDNYRLQARPGSTYDRNVIYDLLDADGKQWNVNGRTQMIIVTNKRR
;
A
#
# COMPACT_ATOMS: atom_id res chain seq x y z
N MET A 1 -36.28 -14.52 -38.76
CA MET A 1 -36.91 -15.53 -39.64
C MET A 1 -38.40 -15.60 -39.33
N ALA A 2 -39.22 -15.54 -40.39
CA ALA A 2 -40.61 -15.98 -40.54
C ALA A 2 -41.65 -15.71 -39.42
N ARG A 3 -42.57 -14.78 -39.69
CA ARG A 3 -43.99 -15.08 -40.02
C ARG A 3 -44.70 -13.79 -40.44
N ILE A 4 -45.02 -13.70 -41.72
CA ILE A 4 -45.93 -12.70 -42.29
C ILE A 4 -47.36 -13.12 -41.92
N PRO A 5 -48.19 -12.27 -41.30
CA PRO A 5 -49.62 -12.48 -41.26
C PRO A 5 -50.22 -12.03 -42.60
N MET A 6 -50.52 -13.00 -43.46
CA MET A 6 -51.41 -12.85 -44.61
C MET A 6 -52.82 -12.59 -44.08
N GLY A 7 -53.34 -11.38 -44.28
CA GLY A 7 -54.67 -10.97 -43.80
C GLY A 7 -55.63 -10.65 -44.95
N ASN A 8 -56.41 -11.66 -45.32
CA ASN A 8 -57.76 -11.60 -45.89
C ASN A 8 -58.00 -10.82 -47.19
N PHE A 9 -57.51 -11.39 -48.30
CA PHE A 9 -58.23 -11.31 -49.57
C PHE A 9 -59.41 -12.30 -49.54
N GLY A 10 -60.63 -11.81 -49.79
CA GLY A 10 -61.80 -12.64 -50.06
C GLY A 10 -62.93 -12.48 -49.05
N ASN A 11 -63.84 -11.54 -49.33
CA ASN A 11 -65.29 -11.75 -49.22
C ASN A 11 -66.03 -10.50 -49.72
N ALA A 12 -66.06 -10.36 -51.04
CA ALA A 12 -67.14 -9.68 -51.72
C ALA A 12 -67.37 -10.47 -53.01
N THR A 13 -68.05 -11.61 -52.86
CA THR A 13 -68.70 -12.28 -53.98
C THR A 13 -69.60 -11.26 -54.67
N PRO A 14 -69.45 -11.00 -55.97
CA PRO A 14 -70.52 -10.37 -56.72
C PRO A 14 -71.66 -11.39 -56.74
N GLN A 15 -72.76 -11.10 -56.04
CA GLN A 15 -74.02 -11.77 -56.32
C GLN A 15 -74.34 -11.47 -57.78
N VAL A 16 -74.18 -12.50 -58.60
CA VAL A 16 -74.69 -12.56 -59.96
C VAL A 16 -76.21 -12.52 -59.82
N GLU A 17 -76.81 -11.33 -59.76
CA GLU A 17 -78.19 -11.16 -60.15
C GLU A 17 -78.25 -11.42 -61.66
N ARG A 18 -78.50 -12.70 -61.97
CA ARG A 18 -79.01 -13.14 -63.25
C ARG A 18 -80.17 -12.22 -63.59
N ILE A 19 -80.01 -11.40 -64.62
CA ILE A 19 -81.14 -10.78 -65.30
C ILE A 19 -82.08 -11.91 -65.68
N GLN A 20 -83.24 -11.94 -65.00
CA GLN A 20 -84.35 -12.82 -65.31
C GLN A 20 -84.83 -12.52 -66.72
N MET A 21 -84.75 -13.51 -67.60
CA MET A 21 -85.53 -13.50 -68.83
C MET A 21 -87.03 -13.50 -68.47
N PRO A 22 -87.84 -12.58 -69.00
CA PRO A 22 -89.28 -12.74 -68.99
C PRO A 22 -89.66 -13.98 -69.80
N GLN A 23 -90.21 -14.95 -69.09
CA GLN A 23 -90.78 -16.19 -69.59
C GLN A 23 -92.16 -15.90 -70.19
N ASP A 24 -92.43 -16.47 -71.36
CA ASP A 24 -93.69 -16.39 -72.13
C ASP A 24 -94.96 -16.41 -71.26
N GLN A 25 -95.73 -15.31 -71.28
CA GLN A 25 -97.13 -15.27 -70.85
C GLN A 25 -97.97 -14.34 -71.74
N SER A 26 -98.35 -14.81 -72.92
CA SER A 26 -99.52 -14.31 -73.67
C SER A 26 -100.08 -15.36 -74.64
N GLY A 27 -100.52 -16.52 -74.11
CA GLY A 27 -101.08 -17.64 -74.88
C GLY A 27 -102.41 -18.21 -74.37
N GLN A 28 -103.11 -17.53 -73.46
CA GLN A 28 -104.55 -17.77 -73.19
C GLN A 28 -105.35 -16.57 -73.69
N MET A 29 -105.68 -16.62 -74.98
CA MET A 29 -106.64 -15.86 -75.81
C MET A 29 -106.01 -15.95 -77.21
N ILE A 30 -106.44 -16.77 -78.16
CA ILE A 30 -107.79 -17.06 -78.63
C ILE A 30 -107.79 -18.50 -79.19
N ALA A 31 -108.59 -19.37 -78.61
CA ALA A 31 -109.15 -20.51 -79.31
C ALA A 31 -110.33 -20.02 -80.17
N ASN A 32 -110.46 -20.61 -81.36
CA ASN A 32 -111.61 -20.58 -82.28
C ASN A 32 -111.85 -19.29 -83.09
N THR A 33 -111.32 -19.23 -84.31
CA THR A 33 -112.18 -19.04 -85.50
C THR A 33 -111.54 -19.65 -86.75
N LEU A 34 -112.17 -20.75 -87.18
CA LEU A 34 -112.31 -21.34 -88.52
C LEU A 34 -111.55 -20.74 -89.71
N GLN A 35 -110.93 -21.65 -90.48
CA GLN A 35 -110.94 -21.70 -91.94
C GLN A 35 -110.90 -20.34 -92.67
N ASN A 36 -109.70 -19.92 -93.10
CA ASN A 36 -109.47 -19.47 -94.48
C ASN A 36 -107.97 -19.30 -94.76
N ILE A 37 -107.54 -19.90 -95.86
CA ILE A 37 -106.17 -19.96 -96.37
C ILE A 37 -105.80 -18.58 -96.94
N SER A 38 -105.01 -17.79 -96.20
CA SER A 38 -104.35 -16.57 -96.66
C SER A 38 -103.43 -16.03 -95.54
N ASN A 39 -102.15 -15.73 -95.85
CA ASN A 39 -101.11 -15.08 -95.01
C ASN A 39 -100.14 -15.96 -94.19
N THR A 40 -99.30 -16.74 -94.89
CA THR A 40 -98.14 -17.48 -94.34
C THR A 40 -96.82 -16.66 -94.35
N ALA A 41 -96.83 -15.39 -94.76
CA ALA A 41 -95.62 -14.56 -94.88
C ALA A 41 -95.24 -13.82 -93.58
N ASP A 42 -96.21 -13.29 -92.83
CA ASP A 42 -95.95 -12.42 -91.67
C ASP A 42 -95.45 -13.16 -90.43
N GLN A 43 -95.84 -14.43 -90.23
CA GLN A 43 -95.38 -15.25 -89.10
C GLN A 43 -93.93 -15.74 -89.25
N ILE A 44 -93.45 -15.96 -90.50
CA ILE A 44 -92.06 -16.34 -90.76
C ILE A 44 -91.14 -15.12 -90.58
N ALA A 45 -91.58 -13.94 -91.01
CA ALA A 45 -90.85 -12.69 -90.81
C ALA A 45 -90.66 -12.34 -89.32
N GLN A 46 -91.65 -12.62 -88.46
CA GLN A 46 -91.53 -12.40 -87.01
C GLN A 46 -90.57 -13.39 -86.33
N LYS A 47 -90.59 -14.69 -86.69
CA LYS A 47 -89.63 -15.68 -86.17
C LYS A 47 -88.18 -15.38 -86.58
N GLN A 48 -87.96 -15.03 -87.86
CA GLN A 48 -86.64 -14.65 -88.35
C GLN A 48 -86.11 -13.37 -87.68
N LYS A 49 -86.99 -12.41 -87.37
CA LYS A 49 -86.61 -11.19 -86.64
C LYS A 49 -86.20 -11.49 -85.19
N GLN A 50 -86.86 -12.43 -84.50
CA GLN A 50 -86.49 -12.82 -83.13
C GLN A 50 -85.19 -13.64 -83.06
N GLU A 51 -84.94 -14.56 -84.00
CA GLU A 51 -83.66 -15.29 -84.06
C GLU A 51 -82.49 -14.36 -84.37
N LYS A 52 -82.69 -13.39 -85.28
CA LYS A 52 -81.68 -12.37 -85.59
C LYS A 52 -81.35 -11.50 -84.37
N ILE A 53 -82.35 -11.08 -83.60
CA ILE A 53 -82.14 -10.32 -82.34
C ILE A 53 -81.33 -11.14 -81.33
N LYS A 54 -81.58 -12.44 -81.18
CA LYS A 54 -80.79 -13.31 -80.26
C LYS A 54 -79.33 -13.47 -80.71
N GLN A 55 -79.09 -13.58 -82.01
CA GLN A 55 -77.73 -13.70 -82.56
C GLN A 55 -76.98 -12.36 -82.45
N ASP A 56 -77.68 -11.25 -82.71
CA ASP A 56 -77.18 -9.89 -82.51
C ASP A 56 -76.85 -9.62 -81.03
N ASP A 57 -77.68 -10.08 -80.08
CA ASP A 57 -77.46 -9.97 -78.64
C ASP A 57 -76.23 -10.76 -78.15
N LEU A 58 -76.03 -11.98 -78.65
CA LEU A 58 -74.85 -12.80 -78.32
C LEU A 58 -73.55 -12.15 -78.81
N THR A 59 -73.59 -11.57 -80.01
CA THR A 59 -72.48 -10.84 -80.63
C THR A 59 -72.17 -9.56 -79.86
N ALA A 60 -73.21 -8.78 -79.53
CA ALA A 60 -73.10 -7.57 -78.71
C ALA A 60 -72.52 -7.87 -77.32
N SER A 61 -72.98 -8.94 -76.67
CA SER A 61 -72.51 -9.35 -75.34
C SER A 61 -71.01 -9.70 -75.32
N THR A 62 -70.50 -10.35 -76.37
CA THR A 62 -69.07 -10.69 -76.48
C THR A 62 -68.21 -9.43 -76.65
N ILE A 63 -68.62 -8.51 -77.53
CA ILE A 63 -67.93 -7.23 -77.77
C ILE A 63 -67.93 -6.38 -76.49
N VAL A 64 -69.09 -6.27 -75.82
CA VAL A 64 -69.26 -5.49 -74.58
C VAL A 64 -68.48 -6.10 -73.42
N SER A 65 -68.42 -7.42 -73.31
CA SER A 65 -67.66 -8.09 -72.25
C SER A 65 -66.15 -7.84 -72.38
N GLN A 66 -65.62 -7.88 -73.61
CA GLN A 66 -64.22 -7.56 -73.87
C GLN A 66 -63.92 -6.09 -73.52
N PHE A 67 -64.78 -5.17 -73.94
CA PHE A 67 -64.65 -3.75 -73.58
C PHE A 67 -64.76 -3.52 -72.07
N GLY A 68 -65.61 -4.26 -71.36
CA GLY A 68 -65.73 -4.18 -69.90
C GLY A 68 -64.42 -4.49 -69.17
N LEU A 69 -63.67 -5.50 -69.64
CA LEU A 69 -62.35 -5.85 -69.09
C LEU A 69 -61.31 -4.76 -69.40
N ASP A 70 -61.30 -4.23 -70.62
CA ASP A 70 -60.38 -3.17 -71.03
C ASP A 70 -60.65 -1.86 -70.26
N ALA A 71 -61.92 -1.56 -69.98
CA ALA A 71 -62.34 -0.44 -69.17
C ALA A 71 -61.96 -0.58 -67.69
N GLU A 72 -62.03 -1.78 -67.14
CA GLU A 72 -61.61 -2.04 -65.76
C GLU A 72 -60.10 -1.86 -65.58
N ASN A 73 -59.31 -2.37 -66.54
CA ASN A 73 -57.86 -2.17 -66.59
C ASN A 73 -57.50 -0.69 -66.72
N LEU A 74 -58.21 0.05 -67.58
CA LEU A 74 -58.05 1.49 -67.70
C LEU A 74 -58.33 2.21 -66.37
N GLY A 75 -59.43 1.86 -65.69
CA GLY A 75 -59.74 2.39 -64.37
C GLY A 75 -58.70 2.05 -63.31
N ALA A 76 -58.13 0.84 -63.34
CA ALA A 76 -57.06 0.44 -62.43
C ALA A 76 -55.76 1.22 -62.67
N GLU A 77 -55.38 1.45 -63.93
CA GLU A 77 -54.18 2.21 -64.30
C GLU A 77 -54.26 3.66 -63.82
N TYR A 78 -55.41 4.33 -64.04
CA TYR A 78 -55.62 5.69 -63.56
C TYR A 78 -55.62 5.76 -62.02
N ARG A 79 -56.20 4.77 -61.32
CA ARG A 79 -56.09 4.68 -59.85
C ARG A 79 -54.66 4.53 -59.38
N GLN A 80 -53.83 3.74 -60.09
CA GLN A 80 -52.42 3.58 -59.78
C GLN A 80 -51.61 4.86 -60.01
N LYS A 81 -51.90 5.62 -61.07
CA LYS A 81 -51.28 6.92 -61.34
C LYS A 81 -51.61 7.94 -60.24
N VAL A 82 -52.84 7.95 -59.73
CA VAL A 82 -53.23 8.77 -58.57
C VAL A 82 -52.54 8.28 -57.29
N ALA A 83 -52.54 6.96 -57.05
CA ALA A 83 -51.90 6.36 -55.88
C ALA A 83 -50.40 6.64 -55.79
N SER A 84 -49.73 6.74 -56.95
CA SER A 84 -48.29 7.04 -57.06
C SER A 84 -47.96 8.53 -57.15
N GLY A 85 -48.97 9.41 -57.14
CA GLY A 85 -48.80 10.87 -57.25
C GLY A 85 -48.37 11.35 -58.65
N GLN A 86 -48.48 10.50 -59.68
CA GLN A 86 -48.16 10.85 -61.07
C GLN A 86 -49.25 11.69 -61.75
N MET A 87 -50.46 11.70 -61.18
CA MET A 87 -51.62 12.41 -61.70
C MET A 87 -52.52 12.85 -60.54
N SER A 88 -53.19 14.01 -60.65
CA SER A 88 -54.21 14.41 -59.67
C SER A 88 -55.47 13.57 -59.84
N ASP A 89 -56.27 13.45 -58.78
CA ASP A 89 -57.57 12.80 -58.83
C ASP A 89 -58.53 13.47 -59.83
N VAL A 90 -58.53 14.80 -59.89
CA VAL A 90 -59.34 15.59 -60.83
C VAL A 90 -58.91 15.36 -62.29
N ASP A 91 -57.60 15.34 -62.56
CA ASP A 91 -57.07 15.06 -63.90
C ASP A 91 -57.33 13.60 -64.30
N ALA A 92 -57.32 12.68 -63.33
CA ALA A 92 -57.62 11.27 -63.56
C ALA A 92 -59.10 11.06 -63.89
N ASP A 93 -60.02 11.72 -63.17
CA ASP A 93 -61.45 11.69 -63.49
C ASP A 93 -61.73 12.24 -64.90
N LEU A 94 -61.10 13.38 -65.26
CA LEU A 94 -61.29 14.01 -66.57
C LEU A 94 -60.66 13.18 -67.70
N GLY A 95 -59.44 12.69 -67.49
CA GLY A 95 -58.68 11.86 -68.43
C GLY A 95 -59.37 10.53 -68.68
N PHE A 96 -59.76 9.82 -67.63
CA PHE A 96 -60.51 8.57 -67.71
C PHE A 96 -61.84 8.78 -68.44
N SER A 97 -62.63 9.80 -68.07
CA SER A 97 -63.94 10.04 -68.68
C SER A 97 -63.84 10.28 -70.18
N LYS A 98 -62.82 11.05 -70.62
CA LYS A 98 -62.58 11.33 -72.04
C LYS A 98 -62.13 10.08 -72.80
N GLU A 99 -61.17 9.34 -72.24
CA GLU A 99 -60.63 8.13 -72.88
C GLU A 99 -61.67 7.00 -72.94
N TYR A 100 -62.45 6.84 -71.86
CA TYR A 100 -63.56 5.89 -71.79
C TYR A 100 -64.65 6.23 -72.81
N ALA A 101 -65.05 7.50 -72.93
CA ALA A 101 -66.08 7.93 -73.89
C ALA A 101 -65.68 7.66 -75.34
N LEU A 102 -64.42 7.95 -75.71
CA LEU A 102 -63.91 7.69 -77.07
C LEU A 102 -63.95 6.20 -77.41
N LYS A 103 -63.45 5.34 -76.51
CA LYS A 103 -63.47 3.88 -76.71
C LYS A 103 -64.91 3.33 -76.70
N MET A 104 -65.78 3.91 -75.89
CA MET A 104 -67.19 3.52 -75.82
C MET A 104 -67.96 3.85 -77.10
N ASP A 105 -67.74 5.02 -77.70
CA ASP A 105 -68.33 5.38 -79.00
C ASP A 105 -67.83 4.46 -80.13
N GLU A 106 -66.54 4.10 -80.12
CA GLU A 106 -65.97 3.13 -81.05
C GLU A 106 -66.67 1.76 -80.91
N VAL A 107 -66.79 1.25 -79.69
CA VAL A 107 -67.48 -0.02 -79.41
C VAL A 107 -68.96 0.04 -79.78
N ALA A 108 -69.66 1.14 -79.47
CA ALA A 108 -71.07 1.30 -79.79
C ALA A 108 -71.34 1.27 -81.31
N SER A 109 -70.38 1.74 -82.13
CA SER A 109 -70.47 1.68 -83.60
C SER A 109 -70.40 0.26 -84.17
N GLN A 110 -69.78 -0.67 -83.43
CA GLN A 110 -69.60 -2.07 -83.82
C GLN A 110 -70.79 -2.95 -83.38
N LEU A 111 -71.73 -2.42 -82.60
CA LEU A 111 -72.89 -3.15 -82.13
C LEU A 111 -73.99 -3.25 -83.20
N PRO A 112 -74.65 -4.42 -83.33
CA PRO A 112 -75.81 -4.56 -84.21
C PRO A 112 -76.93 -3.56 -83.87
N GLU A 113 -77.51 -2.95 -84.90
CA GLU A 113 -78.52 -1.88 -84.80
C GLU A 113 -79.71 -2.27 -83.91
N SER A 114 -80.08 -3.55 -83.93
CA SER A 114 -81.25 -4.10 -83.24
C SER A 114 -81.15 -4.06 -81.71
N VAL A 115 -79.93 -4.07 -81.14
CA VAL A 115 -79.67 -4.16 -79.68
C VAL A 115 -78.78 -3.04 -79.16
N ARG A 116 -78.21 -2.21 -80.04
CA ARG A 116 -77.21 -1.17 -79.73
C ARG A 116 -77.61 -0.25 -78.58
N GLN A 117 -78.84 0.24 -78.58
CA GLN A 117 -79.27 1.24 -77.59
C GLN A 117 -79.22 0.71 -76.15
N GLY A 118 -79.68 -0.52 -75.91
CA GLY A 118 -79.70 -1.12 -74.58
C GLY A 118 -78.30 -1.35 -74.00
N TYR A 119 -77.36 -1.82 -74.82
CA TYR A 119 -75.96 -1.97 -74.41
C TYR A 119 -75.25 -0.63 -74.24
N LYS A 120 -75.54 0.35 -75.10
CA LYS A 120 -75.01 1.72 -74.99
C LYS A 120 -75.38 2.33 -73.63
N ASP A 121 -76.63 2.22 -73.22
CA ASP A 121 -77.11 2.76 -71.94
C ASP A 121 -76.42 2.10 -70.73
N ASN A 122 -76.10 0.80 -70.80
CA ASN A 122 -75.38 0.10 -69.74
C ASN A 122 -73.90 0.49 -69.65
N LEU A 123 -73.24 0.72 -70.79
CA LEU A 123 -71.85 1.19 -70.82
C LEU A 123 -71.73 2.62 -70.26
N VAL A 124 -72.69 3.51 -70.56
CA VAL A 124 -72.72 4.85 -69.95
C VAL A 124 -72.81 4.77 -68.43
N LYS A 125 -73.64 3.87 -67.89
CA LYS A 125 -73.76 3.67 -66.43
C LYS A 125 -72.47 3.17 -65.80
N TYR A 126 -71.74 2.26 -66.45
CA TYR A 126 -70.46 1.76 -65.95
C TYR A 126 -69.41 2.89 -65.90
N GLY A 127 -69.25 3.64 -66.99
CA GLY A 127 -68.32 4.77 -67.05
C GLY A 127 -68.62 5.81 -65.96
N ALA A 128 -69.90 6.18 -65.81
CA ALA A 128 -70.34 7.10 -64.76
C ALA A 128 -70.09 6.56 -63.33
N GLY A 129 -70.15 5.24 -63.13
CA GLY A 129 -69.88 4.60 -61.83
C GLY A 129 -68.40 4.57 -61.43
N GLN A 130 -67.47 4.76 -62.37
CA GLN A 130 -66.02 4.86 -62.08
C GLN A 130 -65.60 6.28 -61.70
N VAL A 131 -66.33 7.29 -62.16
CA VAL A 131 -66.10 8.70 -61.82
C VAL A 131 -66.25 8.91 -60.32
N GLY A 132 -65.26 9.54 -59.69
CA GLY A 132 -65.19 9.74 -58.24
C GLY A 132 -64.49 8.63 -57.45
N THR A 133 -64.19 7.46 -58.05
CA THR A 133 -63.36 6.44 -57.38
C THR A 133 -61.89 6.86 -57.27
N PHE A 134 -61.41 7.72 -58.17
CA PHE A 134 -60.06 8.30 -58.14
C PHE A 134 -59.89 9.32 -57.02
N TYR A 135 -60.93 10.12 -56.73
CA TYR A 135 -60.98 11.01 -55.57
C TYR A 135 -60.77 10.26 -54.25
N GLN A 136 -61.40 9.09 -54.08
CA GLN A 136 -61.19 8.28 -52.88
C GLN A 136 -59.74 7.79 -52.75
N THR A 137 -59.10 7.39 -53.86
CA THR A 137 -57.68 7.02 -53.88
C THR A 137 -56.78 8.22 -53.54
N GLY A 138 -57.03 9.39 -54.14
CA GLY A 138 -56.30 10.63 -53.84
C GLY A 138 -56.43 11.05 -52.38
N ARG A 139 -57.63 10.94 -51.82
CA ARG A 139 -57.90 11.22 -50.40
C ARG A 139 -57.16 10.29 -49.45
N ASN A 140 -57.05 9.00 -49.79
CA ASN A 140 -56.29 8.04 -48.98
C ASN A 140 -54.79 8.37 -48.97
N VAL A 141 -54.20 8.69 -50.13
CA VAL A 141 -52.77 9.09 -50.24
C VAL A 141 -52.50 10.37 -49.46
N ALA A 142 -53.36 11.39 -49.60
CA ALA A 142 -53.24 12.63 -48.84
C ALA A 142 -53.31 12.39 -47.32
N GLY A 143 -54.19 11.48 -46.89
CA GLY A 143 -54.29 11.08 -45.49
C GLY A 143 -53.03 10.39 -44.94
N ASP A 144 -52.43 9.46 -45.70
CA ASP A 144 -51.21 8.76 -45.27
C ASP A 144 -50.00 9.69 -45.23
N LEU A 145 -49.91 10.63 -46.17
CA LEU A 145 -48.88 11.67 -46.16
C LEU A 145 -49.06 12.60 -44.96
N ALA A 146 -50.29 13.03 -44.67
CA ALA A 146 -50.60 13.86 -43.51
C ALA A 146 -50.25 13.16 -42.18
N ARG A 147 -50.59 11.88 -42.02
CA ARG A 147 -50.22 11.07 -40.85
C ARG A 147 -48.70 10.94 -40.69
N THR A 148 -47.99 10.71 -41.79
CA THR A 148 -46.52 10.57 -41.79
C THR A 148 -45.84 11.88 -41.39
N ASN A 149 -46.26 12.99 -41.97
CA ASN A 149 -45.74 14.32 -41.65
C ASN A 149 -46.04 14.73 -40.21
N LEU A 150 -47.25 14.43 -39.72
CA LEU A 150 -47.61 14.64 -38.32
C LEU A 150 -46.67 13.87 -37.41
N LYS A 151 -46.50 12.56 -37.63
CA LYS A 151 -45.63 11.71 -36.80
C LYS A 151 -44.19 12.24 -36.75
N LEU A 152 -43.61 12.59 -37.89
CA LEU A 152 -42.25 13.15 -37.96
C LEU A 152 -42.13 14.48 -37.23
N THR A 153 -43.12 15.36 -37.39
CA THR A 153 -43.14 16.66 -36.72
C THR A 153 -43.24 16.50 -35.20
N LEU A 154 -44.11 15.60 -34.73
CA LEU A 154 -44.24 15.28 -33.30
C LEU A 154 -42.95 14.69 -32.74
N GLU A 155 -42.31 13.76 -33.46
CA GLU A 155 -41.04 13.17 -33.03
C GLU A 155 -39.94 14.24 -32.90
N ASN A 156 -39.81 15.12 -33.90
CA ASN A 156 -38.82 16.20 -33.87
C ASN A 156 -39.11 17.22 -32.77
N ALA A 157 -40.37 17.66 -32.66
CA ALA A 157 -40.82 18.59 -31.63
C ALA A 157 -40.61 18.03 -30.22
N SER A 158 -40.77 16.71 -30.02
CA SER A 158 -40.57 16.07 -28.72
C SER A 158 -39.11 16.14 -28.23
N LYS A 159 -38.16 16.28 -29.16
CA LYS A 159 -36.72 16.36 -28.89
C LYS A 159 -36.19 17.80 -28.80
N MET A 160 -37.02 18.81 -29.05
CA MET A 160 -36.60 20.21 -28.98
C MET A 160 -36.32 20.61 -27.52
N GLY A 161 -35.23 21.36 -27.28
CA GLY A 161 -34.91 21.88 -25.95
C GLY A 161 -35.87 22.97 -25.48
N ASP A 162 -36.33 23.80 -26.42
CA ASP A 162 -37.33 24.85 -26.19
C ASP A 162 -38.74 24.32 -26.50
N GLN A 163 -39.51 24.10 -25.44
CA GLN A 163 -40.85 23.53 -25.52
C GLN A 163 -41.92 24.56 -25.88
N GLU A 164 -41.67 25.85 -25.64
CA GLU A 164 -42.57 26.93 -26.07
C GLU A 164 -42.48 27.12 -27.58
N ALA A 165 -41.28 27.01 -28.15
CA ALA A 165 -41.08 27.02 -29.60
C ALA A 165 -41.64 25.76 -30.30
N ALA A 166 -41.72 24.63 -29.60
CA ALA A 166 -42.27 23.38 -30.14
C ALA A 166 -43.81 23.38 -30.20
N ALA A 167 -44.48 24.09 -29.29
CA ALA A 167 -45.94 24.15 -29.20
C ALA A 167 -46.64 24.56 -30.52
N PRO A 168 -46.28 25.67 -31.18
CA PRO A 168 -46.93 26.07 -32.44
C PRO A 168 -46.66 25.09 -33.58
N LEU A 169 -45.50 24.40 -33.60
CA LEU A 169 -45.20 23.40 -34.62
C LEU A 169 -46.11 22.17 -34.49
N VAL A 170 -46.34 21.73 -33.25
CA VAL A 170 -47.23 20.61 -32.94
C VAL A 170 -48.67 20.96 -33.28
N GLU A 171 -49.13 22.15 -32.91
CA GLU A 171 -50.48 22.61 -33.20
C GLU A 171 -50.73 22.72 -34.70
N ASN A 172 -49.82 23.35 -35.45
CA ASN A 172 -49.90 23.45 -36.90
C ASN A 172 -49.91 22.07 -37.58
N ALA A 173 -49.11 21.12 -37.09
CA ALA A 173 -49.09 19.76 -37.63
C ALA A 173 -50.41 19.02 -37.42
N PHE A 174 -51.05 19.19 -36.24
CA PHE A 174 -52.38 18.63 -35.99
C PHE A 174 -53.46 19.31 -36.84
N SER A 175 -53.41 20.63 -37.01
CA SER A 175 -54.32 21.37 -37.88
C SER A 175 -54.20 20.95 -39.34
N ALA A 176 -52.98 20.73 -39.85
CA ALA A 176 -52.75 20.28 -41.22
C ALA A 176 -53.25 18.84 -41.49
N ALA A 177 -53.39 18.03 -40.45
CA ALA A 177 -53.84 16.64 -40.55
C ALA A 177 -55.30 16.42 -40.10
N SER A 178 -56.03 17.48 -39.71
CA SER A 178 -57.34 17.38 -39.05
C SER A 178 -58.37 16.59 -39.84
N ASP A 179 -58.38 16.76 -41.16
CA ASP A 179 -59.40 16.21 -42.05
C ASP A 179 -59.22 14.71 -42.34
N TYR A 180 -58.11 14.14 -41.85
CA TYR A 180 -57.68 12.77 -42.11
C TYR A 180 -57.54 11.91 -40.85
N LEU A 181 -57.78 12.48 -39.66
CA LEU A 181 -57.61 11.81 -38.38
C LEU A 181 -58.95 11.58 -37.68
N SER A 182 -59.12 10.39 -37.10
CA SER A 182 -60.18 10.13 -36.13
C SER A 182 -59.87 10.73 -34.76
N PRO A 183 -60.88 10.99 -33.90
CA PRO A 183 -60.66 11.46 -32.53
C PRO A 183 -59.75 10.53 -31.70
N ALA A 184 -59.82 9.22 -31.94
CA ALA A 184 -58.98 8.23 -31.28
C ALA A 184 -57.50 8.36 -31.70
N GLU A 185 -57.22 8.51 -32.99
CA GLU A 185 -55.86 8.74 -33.50
C GLU A 185 -55.27 10.05 -32.97
N VAL A 186 -56.06 11.13 -32.90
CA VAL A 186 -55.60 12.41 -32.33
C VAL A 186 -55.17 12.21 -30.87
N LEU A 187 -55.94 11.48 -30.07
CA LEU A 187 -55.62 11.21 -28.68
C LEU A 187 -54.34 10.36 -28.55
N GLU A 188 -54.19 9.33 -29.39
CA GLU A 188 -53.01 8.48 -29.42
C GLU A 188 -51.74 9.27 -29.78
N TYR A 189 -51.77 10.07 -30.85
CA TYR A 189 -50.64 10.91 -31.25
C TYR A 189 -50.27 11.94 -30.18
N LYS A 190 -51.26 12.58 -29.53
CA LYS A 190 -51.01 13.52 -28.42
C LYS A 190 -50.36 12.82 -27.22
N THR A 191 -50.85 11.64 -26.85
CA THR A 191 -50.31 10.88 -25.72
C THR A 191 -48.88 10.44 -26.00
N ASN A 192 -48.62 9.87 -27.18
CA ASN A 192 -47.29 9.43 -27.61
C ASN A 192 -46.30 10.62 -27.67
N TYR A 193 -46.72 11.76 -28.21
CA TYR A 193 -45.91 12.98 -28.21
C TYR A 193 -45.55 13.42 -26.80
N LYS A 194 -46.54 13.51 -25.88
CA LYS A 194 -46.31 13.92 -24.49
C LYS A 194 -45.38 12.96 -23.75
N GLN A 195 -45.53 11.66 -23.97
CA GLN A 195 -44.63 10.65 -23.41
C GLN A 195 -43.18 10.84 -23.90
N GLN A 196 -42.99 11.02 -25.21
CA GLN A 196 -41.66 11.22 -25.80
C GLN A 196 -41.02 12.53 -25.32
N GLN A 197 -41.80 13.61 -25.25
CA GLN A 197 -41.38 14.92 -24.77
C GLN A 197 -40.87 14.84 -23.32
N GLN A 198 -41.64 14.23 -22.43
CA GLN A 198 -41.24 14.07 -21.02
C GLN A 198 -40.01 13.17 -20.86
N SER A 199 -39.91 12.09 -21.65
CA SER A 199 -38.75 11.19 -21.64
C SER A 199 -37.46 11.90 -22.11
N ALA A 200 -37.54 12.66 -23.21
CA ALA A 200 -36.41 13.41 -23.75
C ALA A 200 -35.93 14.49 -22.77
N ASN A 201 -36.85 15.27 -22.18
CA ASN A 201 -36.52 16.28 -21.18
C ASN A 201 -35.82 15.68 -19.96
N LEU A 202 -36.33 14.55 -19.45
CA LEU A 202 -35.74 13.84 -18.32
C LEU A 202 -34.34 13.31 -18.62
N GLY A 203 -34.14 12.75 -19.81
CA GLY A 203 -32.81 12.32 -20.28
C GLY A 203 -31.81 13.47 -20.36
N TYR A 204 -32.24 14.65 -20.84
CA TYR A 204 -31.40 15.85 -20.86
C TYR A 204 -31.03 16.34 -19.45
N ARG A 205 -31.99 16.40 -18.52
CA ARG A 205 -31.73 16.80 -17.13
C ARG A 205 -30.76 15.85 -16.42
N LEU A 206 -30.91 14.54 -16.61
CA LEU A 206 -30.00 13.54 -16.03
C LEU A 206 -28.57 13.62 -16.59
N SER A 207 -28.43 13.93 -17.88
CA SER A 207 -27.11 14.03 -18.55
C SER A 207 -26.41 15.37 -18.31
N SER A 208 -27.14 16.43 -17.99
CA SER A 208 -26.61 17.76 -17.70
C SER A 208 -26.36 18.02 -16.20
N ALA A 209 -26.85 17.17 -15.31
CA ALA A 209 -26.62 17.29 -13.88
C ALA A 209 -25.12 17.14 -13.52
N GLN A 210 -24.59 18.10 -12.76
CA GLN A 210 -23.16 18.13 -12.39
C GLN A 210 -22.93 18.10 -10.88
N THR A 211 -23.93 18.46 -10.08
CA THR A 211 -23.81 18.58 -8.62
C THR A 211 -24.71 17.59 -7.89
N SER A 212 -24.40 17.32 -6.62
CA SER A 212 -25.29 16.59 -5.71
C SER A 212 -26.69 17.22 -5.66
N GLN A 213 -26.77 18.56 -5.71
CA GLN A 213 -28.04 19.27 -5.68
C GLN A 213 -28.85 19.06 -6.96
N ASP A 214 -28.22 18.99 -8.13
CA ASP A 214 -28.92 18.74 -9.40
C ASP A 214 -29.57 17.36 -9.41
N TYR A 215 -28.82 16.32 -9.02
CA TYR A 215 -29.35 14.96 -8.92
C TYR A 215 -30.42 14.83 -7.83
N GLN A 216 -30.25 15.53 -6.70
CA GLN A 216 -31.26 15.56 -5.63
C GLN A 216 -32.55 16.23 -6.11
N ASN A 217 -32.47 17.35 -6.82
CA ASN A 217 -33.63 18.04 -7.38
C ASN A 217 -34.38 17.15 -8.38
N ILE A 218 -33.66 16.44 -9.26
CA ILE A 218 -34.26 15.48 -10.20
C ILE A 218 -34.92 14.32 -9.44
N TYR A 219 -34.23 13.75 -8.44
CA TYR A 219 -34.77 12.65 -7.62
C TYR A 219 -36.06 13.05 -6.90
N THR A 220 -36.10 14.23 -6.28
CA THR A 220 -37.27 14.75 -5.57
C THR A 220 -38.42 15.06 -6.53
N ASP A 221 -38.13 15.69 -7.67
CA ASP A 221 -39.14 16.02 -8.68
C ASP A 221 -39.81 14.77 -9.28
N LEU A 222 -39.04 13.68 -9.46
CA LEU A 222 -39.56 12.38 -9.92
C LEU A 222 -40.45 11.64 -8.90
N GLN A 223 -40.49 12.08 -7.62
CA GLN A 223 -41.41 11.50 -6.62
C GLN A 223 -42.86 11.97 -6.81
N ASP A 224 -43.07 13.11 -7.48
CA ASP A 224 -44.42 13.62 -7.75
C ASP A 224 -44.97 12.97 -9.02
N GLU A 225 -45.76 11.91 -8.85
CA GLU A 225 -46.34 11.15 -9.95
C GLU A 225 -47.24 12.02 -10.86
N ASN A 226 -47.84 13.09 -10.31
CA ASN A 226 -48.77 13.95 -11.03
C ASN A 226 -48.07 14.77 -12.14
N LYS A 227 -46.76 15.01 -12.02
CA LYS A 227 -45.97 15.73 -13.03
C LYS A 227 -45.59 14.87 -14.23
N TYR A 228 -45.65 13.55 -14.10
CA TYR A 228 -45.17 12.57 -15.08
C TYR A 228 -46.25 11.55 -15.49
N THR A 229 -47.51 11.96 -15.48
CA THR A 229 -48.68 11.10 -15.76
C THR A 229 -48.67 10.44 -17.13
N ASN A 230 -47.97 11.01 -18.12
CA ASN A 230 -47.83 10.45 -19.47
C ASN A 230 -46.59 9.57 -19.63
N LEU A 231 -45.78 9.40 -18.58
CA LEU A 231 -44.55 8.61 -18.61
C LEU A 231 -44.79 7.22 -17.98
N PRO A 232 -44.37 6.12 -18.64
CA PRO A 232 -44.52 4.79 -18.04
C PRO A 232 -43.75 4.67 -16.73
N SER A 233 -44.34 4.01 -15.74
CA SER A 233 -43.74 3.84 -14.41
C SER A 233 -42.36 3.18 -14.45
N SER A 234 -42.12 2.27 -15.40
CA SER A 234 -40.81 1.63 -15.61
C SER A 234 -39.72 2.63 -16.02
N VAL A 235 -40.03 3.57 -16.91
CA VAL A 235 -39.10 4.62 -17.36
C VAL A 235 -38.82 5.59 -16.21
N ARG A 236 -39.86 6.00 -15.48
CA ARG A 236 -39.72 6.88 -14.32
C ARG A 236 -38.86 6.24 -13.23
N ASN A 237 -39.11 4.97 -12.90
CA ASN A 237 -38.32 4.25 -11.90
C ASN A 237 -36.85 4.10 -12.32
N SER A 238 -36.59 3.84 -13.60
CA SER A 238 -35.21 3.81 -14.15
C SER A 238 -34.50 5.16 -13.98
N ALA A 239 -35.20 6.26 -14.23
CA ALA A 239 -34.67 7.61 -14.02
C ALA A 239 -34.42 7.92 -12.53
N ILE A 240 -35.30 7.49 -11.62
CA ILE A 240 -35.11 7.61 -10.17
C ILE A 240 -33.83 6.87 -9.75
N HIS A 241 -33.61 5.65 -10.25
CA HIS A 241 -32.38 4.90 -9.98
C HIS A 241 -31.13 5.60 -10.52
N SER A 242 -31.21 6.16 -11.74
CA SER A 242 -30.11 6.89 -12.36
C SER A 242 -29.75 8.15 -11.56
N ALA A 243 -30.74 8.93 -11.13
CA ALA A 243 -30.54 10.11 -10.28
C ALA A 243 -29.88 9.74 -8.94
N LYS A 244 -30.36 8.68 -8.28
CA LYS A 244 -29.79 8.18 -7.03
C LYS A 244 -28.35 7.67 -7.21
N SER A 245 -28.05 7.01 -8.33
CA SER A 245 -26.69 6.55 -8.64
C SER A 245 -25.74 7.72 -8.85
N GLY A 246 -26.15 8.74 -9.61
CA GLY A 246 -25.37 9.97 -9.82
C GLY A 246 -25.06 10.69 -8.50
N LEU A 247 -26.07 10.85 -7.64
CA LEU A 247 -25.90 11.42 -6.30
C LEU A 247 -24.86 10.65 -5.46
N LEU A 248 -24.98 9.32 -5.39
CA LEU A 248 -24.06 8.48 -4.63
C LEU A 248 -22.63 8.54 -5.19
N GLN A 249 -22.47 8.67 -6.51
CA GLN A 249 -21.16 8.79 -7.14
C GLN A 249 -20.47 10.11 -6.75
N ILE A 250 -21.18 11.24 -6.81
CA ILE A 250 -20.63 12.54 -6.43
C ILE A 250 -20.28 12.56 -4.94
N GLN A 251 -21.18 12.09 -4.07
CA GLN A 251 -20.91 12.00 -2.63
C GLN A 251 -19.69 11.14 -2.31
N ARG A 252 -19.49 10.03 -3.03
CA ARG A 252 -18.28 9.21 -2.88
C ARG A 252 -17.03 9.95 -3.34
N GLN A 253 -17.08 10.71 -4.44
CA GLN A 253 -15.94 11.50 -4.92
C GLN A 253 -15.57 12.61 -3.92
N GLU A 254 -16.56 13.33 -3.39
CA GLU A 254 -16.37 14.36 -2.35
C GLU A 254 -15.74 13.75 -1.10
N HIS A 255 -16.26 12.62 -0.62
CA HIS A 255 -15.71 11.93 0.55
C HIS A 255 -14.28 11.40 0.30
N GLN A 256 -13.97 10.91 -0.90
CA GLN A 256 -12.62 10.49 -1.26
C GLN A 256 -11.64 11.67 -1.32
N ALA A 257 -12.05 12.80 -1.89
CA ALA A 257 -11.25 14.02 -1.94
C ALA A 257 -10.97 14.55 -0.52
N GLN A 258 -11.99 14.59 0.35
CA GLN A 258 -11.83 15.01 1.74
C GLN A 258 -10.91 14.06 2.52
N ASN A 259 -11.09 12.74 2.38
CA ASN A 259 -10.20 11.76 3.02
C ASN A 259 -8.74 11.90 2.55
N LYS A 260 -8.53 12.17 1.25
CA LYS A 260 -7.19 12.41 0.71
C LYS A 260 -6.58 13.68 1.31
N LYS A 261 -7.34 14.77 1.35
CA LYS A 261 -6.91 16.03 1.97
C LYS A 261 -6.53 15.82 3.44
N GLU A 262 -7.35 15.09 4.20
CA GLU A 262 -7.07 14.75 5.60
C GLU A 262 -5.78 13.92 5.73
N SER A 263 -5.60 12.90 4.90
CA SER A 263 -4.40 12.05 4.93
C SER A 263 -3.13 12.84 4.61
N ASP A 264 -3.17 13.72 3.63
CA ASP A 264 -2.04 14.56 3.25
C ASP A 264 -1.74 15.61 4.33
N ALA A 265 -2.77 16.20 4.95
CA ALA A 265 -2.63 17.10 6.08
C ALA A 265 -1.97 16.43 7.30
N VAL A 266 -2.41 15.22 7.66
CA VAL A 266 -1.80 14.43 8.76
C VAL A 266 -0.31 14.17 8.50
N LYS A 267 0.07 13.79 7.27
CA LYS A 267 1.49 13.59 6.92
C LYS A 267 2.29 14.88 7.08
N LEU A 268 1.78 15.98 6.53
CA LEU A 268 2.43 17.29 6.61
C LEU A 268 2.63 17.75 8.07
N VAL A 269 1.66 17.53 8.95
CA VAL A 269 1.77 17.85 10.38
C VAL A 269 2.75 16.93 11.10
N ASN A 270 2.78 15.64 10.78
CA ASN A 270 3.77 14.72 11.33
C ASN A 270 5.21 15.08 10.90
N ASP A 271 5.39 15.48 9.64
CA ASP A 271 6.67 15.97 9.13
C ASP A 271 7.10 17.26 9.83
N LEU A 272 6.16 18.20 10.01
CA LEU A 272 6.40 19.40 10.80
C LEU A 272 6.82 19.05 12.24
N GLN A 273 6.10 18.14 12.90
CA GLN A 273 6.44 17.71 14.26
C GLN A 273 7.86 17.14 14.33
N SER A 274 8.25 16.30 13.37
CA SER A 274 9.62 15.76 13.27
C SER A 274 10.66 16.87 13.09
N ASN A 275 10.40 17.86 12.23
CA ASN A 275 11.29 19.00 12.00
C ASN A 275 11.42 19.91 13.22
N VAL A 276 10.32 20.16 13.93
CA VAL A 276 10.34 20.93 15.17
C VAL A 276 11.15 20.19 16.24
N LEU A 277 10.99 18.87 16.34
CA LEU A 277 11.70 18.04 17.31
C LEU A 277 13.19 17.88 17.02
N SER A 278 13.61 17.95 15.75
CA SER A 278 15.03 17.87 15.39
C SER A 278 15.84 19.13 15.72
N GLY A 279 15.18 20.22 16.15
CA GLY A 279 15.82 21.51 16.39
C GLY A 279 16.15 22.28 15.09
N GLY A 280 15.61 21.84 13.95
CA GLY A 280 15.76 22.55 12.68
C GLY A 280 15.03 23.90 12.70
N LYS A 281 15.67 24.92 12.13
CA LYS A 281 15.00 26.19 11.85
C LYS A 281 13.97 25.96 10.75
N ILE A 282 12.75 26.41 11.00
CA ILE A 282 11.64 26.26 10.06
C ILE A 282 11.43 27.60 9.37
N ASP A 283 11.36 27.53 8.04
CA ASP A 283 11.08 28.69 7.22
C ASP A 283 9.63 29.17 7.41
N LEU A 284 9.45 30.49 7.43
CA LEU A 284 8.15 31.12 7.63
C LEU A 284 7.20 30.83 6.46
N GLU A 285 7.72 30.76 5.24
CA GLU A 285 6.93 30.44 4.05
C GLU A 285 6.41 28.99 4.10
N TYR A 286 7.25 28.06 4.57
CA TYR A 286 6.84 26.67 4.80
C TYR A 286 5.70 26.57 5.84
N MET A 287 5.79 27.27 6.97
CA MET A 287 4.71 27.29 7.97
C MET A 287 3.41 27.88 7.40
N ALA A 288 3.47 28.94 6.60
CA ALA A 288 2.30 29.55 6.00
C ALA A 288 1.61 28.64 4.96
N ASN A 289 2.39 27.83 4.23
CA ASN A 289 1.85 26.86 3.27
C ASN A 289 1.19 25.67 3.97
N LEU A 290 1.77 25.21 5.09
CA LEU A 290 1.18 24.17 5.96
C LEU A 290 -0.15 24.60 6.56
N ASP A 291 -0.25 25.85 7.01
CA ASP A 291 -1.48 26.43 7.56
C ASP A 291 -2.64 26.30 6.56
N LYS A 292 -2.44 26.78 5.33
CA LYS A 292 -3.41 26.67 4.24
C LYS A 292 -3.73 25.22 3.84
N ALA A 293 -2.72 24.35 3.83
CA ALA A 293 -2.90 22.96 3.42
C ALA A 293 -3.72 22.14 4.44
N THR A 294 -3.62 22.50 5.72
CA THR A 294 -4.32 21.83 6.82
C THR A 294 -5.67 22.48 7.15
N GLU A 295 -5.93 23.70 6.69
CA GLU A 295 -7.19 24.41 6.96
C GLU A 295 -8.42 23.57 6.57
N GLY A 296 -9.35 23.40 7.51
CA GLY A 296 -10.55 22.58 7.34
C GLY A 296 -10.34 21.05 7.44
N THR A 297 -9.21 20.60 7.97
CA THR A 297 -8.94 19.19 8.34
C THR A 297 -8.85 19.06 9.86
N GLU A 298 -9.00 17.85 10.42
CA GLU A 298 -8.80 17.63 11.86
C GLU A 298 -7.35 17.86 12.28
N ALA A 299 -6.39 17.55 11.39
CA ALA A 299 -4.96 17.82 11.61
C ALA A 299 -4.60 19.31 11.82
N HIS A 300 -5.48 20.26 11.48
CA HIS A 300 -5.21 21.69 11.63
C HIS A 300 -4.97 22.11 13.07
N LYS A 301 -5.68 21.50 14.03
CA LYS A 301 -5.47 21.79 15.46
C LYS A 301 -4.07 21.39 15.92
N ASP A 302 -3.57 20.27 15.39
CA ASP A 302 -2.23 19.80 15.70
C ASP A 302 -1.16 20.70 15.07
N PHE A 303 -1.40 21.22 13.85
CA PHE A 303 -0.57 22.26 13.25
C PHE A 303 -0.51 23.53 14.12
N GLN A 304 -1.67 24.08 14.51
CA GLN A 304 -1.75 25.29 15.34
C GLN A 304 -1.03 25.09 16.68
N PHE A 305 -1.25 23.94 17.33
CA PHE A 305 -0.55 23.58 18.56
C PHE A 305 0.99 23.62 18.40
N LEU A 306 1.52 23.06 17.30
CA LEU A 306 2.96 23.07 17.03
C LEU A 306 3.48 24.48 16.72
N GLN A 307 2.71 25.27 15.96
CA GLN A 307 3.05 26.64 15.61
C GLN A 307 3.13 27.54 16.85
N GLU A 308 2.12 27.51 17.73
CA GLU A 308 2.06 28.29 18.96
C GLU A 308 3.19 27.97 19.93
N ASN A 309 3.62 26.70 19.97
CA ASN A 309 4.66 26.23 20.87
C ASN A 309 6.06 26.19 20.24
N TYR A 310 6.20 26.54 18.96
CA TYR A 310 7.44 26.37 18.19
C TYR A 310 8.66 26.95 18.92
N VAL A 311 8.60 28.21 19.35
CA VAL A 311 9.72 28.90 20.02
C VAL A 311 10.14 28.16 21.29
N ARG A 312 9.18 27.75 22.13
CA ARG A 312 9.45 27.03 23.38
C ARG A 312 10.06 25.66 23.12
N ILE A 313 9.62 24.99 22.06
CA ILE A 313 10.19 23.71 21.65
C ILE A 313 11.62 23.90 21.17
N GLN A 314 11.91 24.92 20.37
CA GLN A 314 13.27 25.24 19.92
C GLN A 314 14.19 25.60 21.10
N GLU A 315 13.72 26.41 22.05
CA GLU A 315 14.46 26.69 23.29
C GLU A 315 14.80 25.42 24.05
N PHE A 316 13.83 24.49 24.20
CA PHE A 316 14.08 23.20 24.83
C PHE A 316 15.07 22.36 24.03
N GLN A 317 14.96 22.31 22.69
CA GLN A 317 15.87 21.53 21.83
C GLN A 317 17.33 22.01 21.93
N ASN A 318 17.56 23.31 22.14
CA ASN A 318 18.90 23.90 22.25
C ASN A 318 19.60 23.63 23.59
N LEU A 319 18.90 23.05 24.57
CA LEU A 319 19.49 22.66 25.85
C LEU A 319 20.30 21.35 25.71
N ASN A 320 21.37 21.21 26.49
CA ASN A 320 22.03 19.91 26.65
C ASN A 320 21.13 18.94 27.43
N THR A 321 21.43 17.65 27.37
CA THR A 321 20.58 16.62 27.99
C THR A 321 20.37 16.80 29.51
N ASN A 322 21.35 17.30 30.26
CA ASN A 322 21.17 17.55 31.69
C ASN A 322 20.20 18.70 31.95
N ASP A 323 20.33 19.79 31.21
CA ASP A 323 19.44 20.95 31.32
C ASP A 323 18.02 20.61 30.81
N LYS A 324 17.91 19.78 29.76
CA LYS A 324 16.64 19.19 29.31
C LYS A 324 15.99 18.39 30.43
N LYS A 325 16.75 17.53 31.14
CA LYS A 325 16.22 16.75 32.27
C LYS A 325 15.73 17.66 33.40
N LEU A 326 16.52 18.67 33.77
CA LEU A 326 16.13 19.63 34.81
C LEU A 326 14.83 20.35 34.43
N ARG A 327 14.74 20.84 33.18
CA ARG A 327 13.57 21.54 32.66
C ARG A 327 12.35 20.62 32.59
N LEU A 328 12.54 19.38 32.12
CA LEU A 328 11.49 18.38 32.06
C LEU A 328 10.93 18.08 33.46
N ASP A 329 11.79 17.88 34.46
CA ASP A 329 11.37 17.64 35.84
C ASP A 329 10.59 18.82 36.43
N GLN A 330 10.95 20.05 36.08
CA GLN A 330 10.18 21.24 36.47
C GLN A 330 8.79 21.22 35.83
N LEU A 331 8.70 20.94 34.53
CA LEU A 331 7.43 20.88 33.80
C LEU A 331 6.54 19.74 34.30
N GLU A 332 7.10 18.59 34.66
CA GLU A 332 6.35 17.48 35.25
C GLU A 332 5.77 17.81 36.63
N ARG A 333 6.54 18.54 37.47
CA ARG A 333 6.04 19.02 38.76
C ARG A 333 4.95 20.07 38.58
N ASP A 334 5.15 21.03 37.67
CA ASP A 334 4.16 22.05 37.36
C ASP A 334 2.86 21.45 36.79
N PHE A 335 2.97 20.44 35.93
CA PHE A 335 1.80 19.71 35.41
C PHE A 335 0.98 19.05 36.52
N LYS A 336 1.63 18.47 37.53
CA LYS A 336 0.96 17.80 38.66
C LYS A 336 0.36 18.76 39.68
N ASN A 337 1.00 19.91 39.89
CA ASN A 337 0.69 20.79 41.02
C ASN A 337 -0.08 22.06 40.62
N THR A 338 -0.13 22.41 39.34
CA THR A 338 -0.77 23.64 38.85
C THR A 338 -2.03 23.30 38.04
N PRO A 339 -3.24 23.69 38.50
CA PRO A 339 -4.47 23.56 37.73
C PRO A 339 -4.38 24.29 36.38
N SER A 340 -5.04 23.75 35.36
CA SER A 340 -5.11 24.36 34.03
C SER A 340 -6.46 24.06 33.39
N ASP A 341 -7.03 25.07 32.75
CA ASP A 341 -8.26 24.95 31.95
C ASP A 341 -8.00 24.20 30.63
N ASN A 342 -6.72 24.02 30.25
CA ASN A 342 -6.29 23.24 29.08
C ASN A 342 -5.21 22.21 29.47
N ALA A 343 -5.61 21.16 30.19
CA ALA A 343 -4.70 20.10 30.64
C ALA A 343 -4.23 19.18 29.50
N SER A 344 -5.04 19.02 28.44
CA SER A 344 -4.72 18.15 27.30
C SER A 344 -3.51 18.67 26.52
N ASP A 345 -3.49 19.95 26.15
CA ASP A 345 -2.38 20.53 25.38
C ASP A 345 -1.10 20.61 26.22
N ARG A 346 -1.21 20.91 27.52
CA ARG A 346 -0.07 20.83 28.45
C ARG A 346 0.53 19.43 28.51
N LYS A 347 -0.32 18.39 28.55
CA LYS A 347 0.15 17.00 28.53
C LYS A 347 0.82 16.66 27.20
N LYS A 348 0.22 17.05 26.07
CA LYS A 348 0.78 16.85 24.73
C LYS A 348 2.17 17.48 24.59
N LEU A 349 2.33 18.72 25.07
CA LEU A 349 3.63 19.41 25.07
C LEU A 349 4.67 18.72 25.97
N LEU A 350 4.24 18.25 27.14
CA LEU A 350 5.11 17.51 28.06
C LEU A 350 5.59 16.19 27.44
N ASP A 351 4.69 15.44 26.79
CA ASP A 351 5.02 14.17 26.13
C ASP A 351 5.97 14.40 24.93
N LEU A 352 5.81 15.51 24.20
CA LEU A 352 6.74 15.95 23.16
C LEU A 352 8.15 16.17 23.74
N TYR A 353 8.28 16.89 24.85
CA TYR A 353 9.58 17.11 25.52
C TYR A 353 10.20 15.81 26.06
N ARG A 354 9.40 14.89 26.61
CA ARG A 354 9.88 13.56 27.02
C ARG A 354 10.45 12.77 25.86
N SER A 355 9.74 12.76 24.73
CA SER A 355 10.16 12.04 23.53
C SER A 355 11.48 12.60 23.00
N SER A 356 11.59 13.93 22.87
CA SER A 356 12.82 14.60 22.47
C SER A 356 13.99 14.29 23.41
N TYR A 357 13.81 14.45 24.73
CA TYR A 357 14.86 14.14 25.71
C TYR A 357 15.33 12.69 25.59
N SER A 358 14.39 11.75 25.45
CA SER A 358 14.71 10.32 25.32
C SER A 358 15.49 10.04 24.04
N GLN A 359 15.10 10.66 22.93
CA GLN A 359 15.80 10.55 21.65
C GLN A 359 17.21 11.13 21.73
N ASP A 360 17.40 12.32 22.29
CA ASP A 360 18.72 12.95 22.41
C ASP A 360 19.67 12.14 23.32
N ILE A 361 19.15 11.55 24.40
CA ILE A 361 19.93 10.63 25.24
C ILE A 361 20.33 9.38 24.46
N ALA A 362 19.42 8.82 23.65
CA ALA A 362 19.71 7.67 22.83
C ALA A 362 20.80 8.00 21.80
N ASP A 363 20.63 9.10 21.05
CA ASP A 363 21.56 9.58 20.03
C ASP A 363 22.95 9.87 20.62
N ALA A 364 23.01 10.59 21.76
CA ALA A 364 24.27 10.91 22.43
C ALA A 364 25.05 9.64 22.85
N LYS A 365 24.34 8.56 23.16
CA LYS A 365 24.94 7.28 23.59
C LYS A 365 25.28 6.36 22.42
N SER A 366 24.43 6.30 21.38
CA SER A 366 24.54 5.34 20.28
C SER A 366 25.35 5.88 19.09
N ASP A 367 25.26 7.18 18.81
CA ASP A 367 25.93 7.86 17.70
C ASP A 367 26.67 9.11 18.20
N ASN A 368 27.76 8.86 18.92
CA ASN A 368 28.60 9.91 19.47
C ASN A 368 29.30 10.75 18.41
N VAL A 369 29.42 10.28 17.16
CA VAL A 369 29.99 11.06 16.05
C VAL A 369 29.01 12.13 15.62
N SER A 370 27.75 11.76 15.36
CA SER A 370 26.70 12.73 15.02
C SER A 370 26.47 13.72 16.15
N ALA A 371 26.39 13.25 17.40
CA ALA A 371 26.23 14.10 18.57
C ALA A 371 27.39 15.10 18.76
N ALA A 372 28.64 14.67 18.58
CA ALA A 372 29.79 15.56 18.61
C ALA A 372 29.80 16.54 17.42
N GLY A 373 29.38 16.08 16.23
CA GLY A 373 29.25 16.89 15.03
C GLY A 373 28.26 18.04 15.18
N LYS A 374 27.11 17.83 15.85
CA LYS A 374 26.16 18.89 16.20
C LYS A 374 26.79 20.00 17.05
N LEU A 375 27.86 19.70 17.78
CA LEU A 375 28.65 20.64 18.59
C LEU A 375 29.84 21.25 17.82
N GLY A 376 30.00 20.94 16.53
CA GLY A 376 31.16 21.34 15.73
C GLY A 376 32.45 20.61 16.09
N ILE A 377 32.36 19.44 16.74
CA ILE A 377 33.50 18.63 17.16
C ILE A 377 33.63 17.41 16.26
N GLU A 378 34.75 17.32 15.54
CA GLU A 378 35.03 16.21 14.63
C GLU A 378 35.56 14.97 15.38
N VAL A 379 35.01 13.80 15.04
CA VAL A 379 35.50 12.47 15.45
C VAL A 379 35.78 11.69 14.17
N LYS A 380 37.01 11.19 14.01
CA LYS A 380 37.48 10.59 12.75
C LYS A 380 37.37 9.07 12.77
N GLY A 381 36.82 8.50 11.71
CA GLY A 381 36.85 7.06 11.48
C GLY A 381 38.21 6.56 11.00
N PHE A 382 38.40 5.25 11.08
CA PHE A 382 39.53 4.52 10.50
C PHE A 382 39.05 3.13 10.07
N THR A 383 39.75 2.51 9.12
CA THR A 383 39.39 1.18 8.64
C THR A 383 40.11 0.09 9.41
N GLY A 384 39.58 -1.13 9.35
CA GLY A 384 40.23 -2.33 9.87
C GLY A 384 41.57 -2.60 9.18
N LEU A 385 41.70 -2.31 7.88
CA LEU A 385 42.98 -2.40 7.18
C LEU A 385 44.01 -1.43 7.76
N GLN A 386 43.61 -0.17 8.01
CA GLN A 386 44.48 0.84 8.61
C GLN A 386 44.95 0.42 10.00
N LEU A 387 44.06 -0.18 10.82
CA LEU A 387 44.44 -0.74 12.11
C LEU A 387 45.57 -1.77 11.99
N LEU A 388 45.56 -2.62 10.96
CA LEU A 388 46.53 -3.71 10.79
C LEU A 388 47.85 -3.28 10.13
N THR A 389 47.82 -2.24 9.29
CA THR A 389 48.98 -1.76 8.54
C THR A 389 49.70 -0.61 9.24
N ASP A 390 48.96 0.24 9.96
CA ASP A 390 49.48 1.36 10.76
C ASP A 390 48.80 1.42 12.15
N PRO A 391 49.10 0.46 13.04
CA PRO A 391 48.53 0.43 14.38
C PRO A 391 48.94 1.62 15.26
N GLU A 392 50.14 2.19 15.06
CA GLU A 392 50.59 3.37 15.81
C GLU A 392 49.81 4.63 15.42
N GLY A 393 49.66 4.91 14.12
CA GLY A 393 48.86 6.03 13.63
C GLY A 393 47.39 5.89 13.98
N THR A 394 46.83 4.68 13.90
CA THR A 394 45.47 4.38 14.33
C THR A 394 45.27 4.65 15.82
N MET A 395 46.22 4.27 16.67
CA MET A 395 46.18 4.61 18.10
C MET A 395 46.27 6.13 18.34
N GLY A 396 46.98 6.87 17.50
CA GLY A 396 46.97 8.34 17.50
C GLY A 396 45.58 8.92 17.19
N LEU A 397 44.86 8.36 16.22
CA LEU A 397 43.47 8.73 15.91
C LEU A 397 42.53 8.43 17.08
N ILE A 398 42.63 7.25 17.68
CA ILE A 398 41.85 6.85 18.87
C ILE A 398 42.06 7.86 20.00
N ALA A 399 43.30 8.26 20.27
CA ALA A 399 43.60 9.24 21.30
C ALA A 399 42.97 10.62 20.99
N ASN A 400 43.10 11.09 19.75
CA ASN A 400 42.49 12.35 19.30
C ASN A 400 40.97 12.32 19.41
N ASN A 401 40.32 11.22 19.01
CA ASN A 401 38.88 11.02 19.15
C ASN A 401 38.46 11.06 20.62
N LEU A 402 39.19 10.38 21.50
CA LEU A 402 38.88 10.41 22.93
C LEU A 402 38.99 11.82 23.51
N HIS A 403 40.00 12.60 23.10
CA HIS A 403 40.11 14.01 23.49
C HIS A 403 38.95 14.86 22.94
N ALA A 404 38.56 14.65 21.69
CA ALA A 404 37.42 15.31 21.07
C ALA A 404 36.11 14.99 21.81
N LEU A 405 35.84 13.72 22.10
CA LEU A 405 34.67 13.26 22.83
C LEU A 405 34.66 13.78 24.28
N ASN A 406 35.81 13.88 24.95
CA ASN A 406 35.89 14.51 26.27
C ASN A 406 35.57 16.01 26.23
N ARG A 407 35.91 16.72 25.15
CA ARG A 407 35.45 18.11 24.96
C ARG A 407 33.95 18.16 24.71
N ALA A 408 33.44 17.30 23.84
CA ALA A 408 32.01 17.18 23.56
C ALA A 408 31.22 16.89 24.84
N LYS A 409 31.73 16.02 25.72
CA LYS A 409 31.09 15.66 26.99
C LYS A 409 30.92 16.81 27.96
N LYS A 410 31.72 17.88 27.84
CA LYS A 410 31.52 19.10 28.64
C LYS A 410 30.31 19.91 28.19
N LEU A 411 29.93 19.79 26.92
CA LEU A 411 28.80 20.48 26.31
C LEU A 411 27.55 19.58 26.30
N GLU A 412 27.73 18.28 26.07
CA GLU A 412 26.70 17.25 26.05
C GLU A 412 27.07 16.11 27.03
N PRO A 413 26.65 16.20 28.31
CA PRO A 413 27.11 15.32 29.39
C PRO A 413 26.87 13.82 29.18
N ASN A 414 25.84 13.45 28.42
CA ASN A 414 25.47 12.05 28.19
C ASN A 414 26.15 11.42 26.97
N ILE A 415 27.05 12.15 26.29
CA ILE A 415 27.75 11.62 25.13
C ILE A 415 28.64 10.41 25.51
N SER A 416 28.65 9.41 24.64
CA SER A 416 29.51 8.23 24.76
C SER A 416 30.98 8.59 24.49
N LEU A 417 31.88 8.06 25.32
CA LEU A 417 33.33 8.25 25.20
C LEU A 417 34.01 7.14 24.39
N ASP A 418 33.25 6.37 23.62
CA ASP A 418 33.81 5.35 22.74
C ASP A 418 34.59 5.99 21.59
N PRO A 419 35.92 5.87 21.54
CA PRO A 419 36.73 6.56 20.54
C PRO A 419 36.67 5.93 19.15
N ILE A 420 35.97 4.79 18.98
CA ILE A 420 35.80 4.09 17.72
C ILE A 420 34.37 4.31 17.20
N PRO A 421 34.20 5.07 16.10
CA PRO A 421 32.89 5.32 15.51
C PRO A 421 32.10 4.04 15.22
N ALA A 422 30.79 4.05 15.50
CA ALA A 422 29.91 2.90 15.31
C ALA A 422 29.95 2.35 13.86
N LEU A 423 29.99 3.23 12.87
CA LEU A 423 30.08 2.88 11.44
C LEU A 423 31.37 2.11 11.08
N ASN A 424 32.45 2.28 11.86
CA ASN A 424 33.73 1.63 11.61
C ASN A 424 33.93 0.35 12.43
N LYS A 425 33.16 0.14 13.51
CA LYS A 425 33.36 -0.98 14.45
C LYS A 425 33.32 -2.34 13.77
N GLY A 426 32.34 -2.58 12.89
CA GLY A 426 32.19 -3.88 12.22
C GLY A 426 33.43 -4.25 11.39
N ASP A 427 33.89 -3.33 10.53
CA ASP A 427 35.09 -3.51 9.70
C ASP A 427 36.36 -3.69 10.55
N VAL A 428 36.51 -2.87 11.60
CA VAL A 428 37.63 -2.96 12.54
C VAL A 428 37.68 -4.32 13.23
N GLN A 429 36.54 -4.78 13.76
CA GLN A 429 36.42 -6.07 14.44
C GLN A 429 36.68 -7.23 13.49
N GLU A 430 36.06 -7.22 12.31
CA GLU A 430 36.22 -8.29 11.32
C GLU A 430 37.67 -8.41 10.84
N SER A 431 38.29 -7.27 10.51
CA SER A 431 39.69 -7.21 10.07
C SER A 431 40.64 -7.68 11.16
N PHE A 432 40.47 -7.19 12.39
CA PHE A 432 41.26 -7.62 13.54
C PHE A 432 41.10 -9.13 13.75
N GLU A 433 39.87 -9.65 13.75
CA GLU A 433 39.56 -11.06 13.97
C GLU A 433 40.16 -12.01 12.92
N LYS A 434 40.22 -11.60 11.65
CA LYS A 434 40.81 -12.36 10.54
C LYS A 434 42.33 -12.28 10.48
N ALA A 435 42.94 -11.31 11.16
CA ALA A 435 44.38 -11.12 11.15
C ALA A 435 45.13 -12.29 11.82
N SER A 436 46.38 -12.52 11.40
CA SER A 436 47.25 -13.51 12.02
C SER A 436 47.57 -13.14 13.48
N ALA A 437 47.90 -14.13 14.30
CA ALA A 437 48.28 -13.90 15.70
C ALA A 437 49.37 -12.84 15.83
N SER A 438 50.41 -12.85 14.98
CA SER A 438 51.47 -11.83 15.00
C SER A 438 50.96 -10.42 14.72
N LYS A 439 50.02 -10.24 13.79
CA LYS A 439 49.44 -8.93 13.49
C LYS A 439 48.54 -8.44 14.62
N LYS A 440 47.73 -9.33 15.20
CA LYS A 440 46.95 -9.01 16.40
C LYS A 440 47.84 -8.56 17.56
N LEU A 441 48.97 -9.23 17.81
CA LEU A 441 49.91 -8.83 18.87
C LEU A 441 50.50 -7.44 18.64
N ASP A 442 50.90 -7.12 17.42
CA ASP A 442 51.45 -5.80 17.07
C ASP A 442 50.42 -4.70 17.36
N VAL A 443 49.17 -4.88 16.91
CA VAL A 443 48.06 -3.97 17.23
C VAL A 443 47.89 -3.78 18.73
N LEU A 444 47.79 -4.88 19.51
CA LEU A 444 47.64 -4.81 20.96
C LEU A 444 48.82 -4.12 21.66
N ALA A 445 50.05 -4.37 21.19
CA ALA A 445 51.26 -3.74 21.69
C ALA A 445 51.23 -2.22 21.46
N GLN A 446 50.88 -1.78 20.25
CA GLN A 446 50.79 -0.35 19.93
C GLN A 446 49.65 0.34 20.70
N ILE A 447 48.51 -0.31 20.90
CA ILE A 447 47.43 0.24 21.73
C ILE A 447 47.90 0.44 23.17
N MET A 448 48.57 -0.55 23.76
CA MET A 448 49.11 -0.45 25.13
C MET A 448 50.16 0.66 25.24
N LYS A 449 51.12 0.71 24.30
CA LYS A 449 52.18 1.72 24.25
C LYS A 449 51.60 3.13 24.04
N GLY A 450 50.68 3.30 23.10
CA GLY A 450 50.01 4.57 22.82
C GLY A 450 49.14 5.02 23.98
N SER A 451 48.46 4.10 24.67
CA SER A 451 47.68 4.42 25.87
C SER A 451 48.55 4.90 27.02
N GLN A 452 49.71 4.26 27.25
CA GLN A 452 50.69 4.73 28.23
C GLN A 452 51.23 6.13 27.88
N LYS A 453 51.59 6.35 26.60
CA LYS A 453 52.06 7.67 26.10
C LYS A 453 51.03 8.78 26.33
N ASN A 454 49.75 8.48 26.14
CA ASN A 454 48.63 9.41 26.36
C ASN A 454 48.08 9.39 27.80
N ARG A 455 48.70 8.64 28.71
CA ARG A 455 48.32 8.51 30.13
C ARG A 455 46.87 8.05 30.35
N PHE A 456 46.37 7.19 29.47
CA PHE A 456 45.04 6.62 29.63
C PHE A 456 45.01 5.64 30.81
N PRO A 457 43.94 5.67 31.63
CA PRO A 457 43.72 4.63 32.64
C PRO A 457 43.65 3.25 32.00
N LEU A 458 44.13 2.22 32.71
CA LEU A 458 44.08 0.84 32.21
C LEU A 458 42.65 0.38 31.86
N SER A 459 41.63 0.88 32.56
CA SER A 459 40.23 0.60 32.23
C SER A 459 39.83 1.11 30.85
N THR A 460 40.22 2.34 30.49
CA THR A 460 39.98 2.90 29.15
C THR A 460 40.70 2.11 28.06
N THR A 461 41.96 1.75 28.30
CA THR A 461 42.74 0.91 27.36
C THR A 461 42.08 -0.45 27.15
N LYS A 462 41.60 -1.07 28.24
CA LYS A 462 40.93 -2.37 28.19
C LYS A 462 39.62 -2.32 27.41
N GLU A 463 38.84 -1.24 27.55
CA GLU A 463 37.62 -1.06 26.76
C GLU A 463 37.93 -0.84 25.28
N ILE A 464 38.97 -0.05 24.93
CA ILE A 464 39.41 0.10 23.53
C ILE A 464 39.76 -1.26 22.91
N ILE A 465 40.58 -2.05 23.61
CA ILE A 465 40.98 -3.39 23.15
C ILE A 465 39.78 -4.31 23.04
N LYS A 466 38.87 -4.29 24.03
CA LYS A 466 37.65 -5.09 24.03
C LYS A 466 36.75 -4.74 22.84
N THR A 467 36.58 -3.44 22.53
CA THR A 467 35.80 -2.99 21.37
C THR A 467 36.42 -3.46 20.06
N ILE A 468 37.75 -3.37 19.91
CA ILE A 468 38.47 -3.89 18.73
C ILE A 468 38.33 -5.41 18.61
N GLY A 469 38.42 -6.12 19.73
CA GLY A 469 38.31 -7.58 19.82
C GLY A 469 36.87 -8.12 19.88
N GLY A 470 35.87 -7.34 19.48
CA GLY A 470 34.48 -7.81 19.40
C GLY A 470 33.83 -8.17 20.74
N GLY A 471 34.36 -7.67 21.86
CA GLY A 471 33.85 -7.94 23.19
C GLY A 471 34.59 -9.03 23.97
N ASP A 472 35.49 -9.80 23.34
CA ASP A 472 36.23 -10.86 24.02
C ASP A 472 37.34 -10.31 24.93
N GLY A 473 37.22 -10.58 26.22
CA GLY A 473 38.19 -10.14 27.22
C GLY A 473 39.56 -10.81 27.12
N MET A 474 39.72 -11.92 26.38
CA MET A 474 41.02 -12.58 26.20
C MET A 474 42.07 -11.65 25.58
N TYR A 475 41.64 -10.72 24.72
CA TYR A 475 42.54 -9.75 24.09
C TYR A 475 43.17 -8.80 25.08
N ASN A 476 42.49 -8.48 26.19
CA ASN A 476 43.06 -7.70 27.28
C ASN A 476 44.19 -8.45 27.98
N ILE A 477 44.03 -9.77 28.21
CA ILE A 477 45.05 -10.61 28.83
C ILE A 477 46.26 -10.71 27.90
N ALA A 478 46.03 -10.97 26.60
CA ALA A 478 47.09 -11.01 25.60
C ALA A 478 47.84 -9.68 25.49
N ALA A 479 47.13 -8.54 25.49
CA ALA A 479 47.74 -7.22 25.41
C ALA A 479 48.63 -6.89 26.62
N VAL A 480 48.15 -7.19 27.83
CA VAL A 480 48.93 -6.99 29.06
C VAL A 480 50.17 -7.88 29.08
N ALA A 481 50.05 -9.13 28.63
CA ALA A 481 51.19 -10.04 28.50
C ALA A 481 52.25 -9.52 27.49
N VAL A 482 51.81 -9.00 26.34
CA VAL A 482 52.68 -8.43 25.32
C VAL A 482 53.37 -7.16 25.83
N ALA A 483 52.61 -6.22 26.38
CA ALA A 483 53.12 -4.94 26.87
C ALA A 483 54.21 -5.12 27.94
N ASN A 484 54.11 -6.19 28.72
CA ASN A 484 55.06 -6.52 29.75
C ASN A 484 56.11 -7.56 29.34
N ASN A 485 56.24 -7.87 28.04
CA ASN A 485 57.19 -8.85 27.51
C ASN A 485 57.16 -10.19 28.29
N ALA A 486 55.97 -10.73 28.55
CA ALA A 486 55.77 -12.00 29.23
C ALA A 486 56.18 -13.16 28.31
N VAL A 487 57.41 -13.66 28.41
CA VAL A 487 57.90 -14.78 27.58
C VAL A 487 57.85 -16.09 28.35
N TYR A 488 57.19 -17.11 27.81
CA TYR A 488 57.07 -18.45 28.38
C TYR A 488 57.38 -19.49 27.31
N HIS A 489 58.25 -20.46 27.62
CA HIS A 489 58.80 -21.43 26.65
C HIS A 489 59.30 -20.79 25.34
N GLY A 490 59.98 -19.63 25.44
CA GLY A 490 60.56 -18.94 24.28
C GLY A 490 59.56 -18.19 23.40
N LYS A 491 58.27 -18.14 23.76
CA LYS A 491 57.23 -17.37 23.05
C LYS A 491 56.57 -16.36 23.98
N ASN A 492 56.09 -15.25 23.43
CA ASN A 492 55.28 -14.31 24.21
C ASN A 492 53.96 -14.97 24.63
N ALA A 493 53.51 -14.79 25.87
CA ALA A 493 52.28 -15.40 26.36
C ALA A 493 51.04 -14.92 25.60
N GLY A 494 51.02 -13.65 25.17
CA GLY A 494 50.00 -13.16 24.25
C GLY A 494 50.02 -13.93 22.92
N HIS A 495 51.21 -14.27 22.39
CA HIS A 495 51.30 -15.09 21.18
C HIS A 495 50.71 -16.49 21.38
N ILE A 496 51.03 -17.14 22.51
CA ILE A 496 50.48 -18.44 22.90
C ILE A 496 48.95 -18.37 22.90
N ILE A 497 48.37 -17.38 23.58
CA ILE A 497 46.92 -17.18 23.66
C ILE A 497 46.31 -16.97 22.27
N LEU A 498 46.84 -16.03 21.46
CA LEU A 498 46.22 -15.68 20.18
C LEU A 498 46.37 -16.76 19.10
N SER A 499 47.49 -17.49 19.11
CA SER A 499 47.71 -18.64 18.22
C SER A 499 46.75 -19.78 18.59
N GLY A 500 46.59 -20.08 19.88
CA GLY A 500 45.64 -21.07 20.35
C GLY A 500 44.18 -20.74 20.05
N ALA A 501 43.78 -19.47 20.23
CA ALA A 501 42.45 -19.01 19.84
C ALA A 501 42.18 -19.23 18.33
N SER A 502 43.20 -19.03 17.50
CA SER A 502 43.10 -19.26 16.06
C SER A 502 42.92 -20.76 15.73
N LEU A 503 43.58 -21.65 16.46
CA LEU A 503 43.44 -23.11 16.31
C LEU A 503 42.03 -23.59 16.70
N ILE A 504 41.45 -23.03 17.76
CA ILE A 504 40.07 -23.33 18.17
C ILE A 504 39.10 -22.85 17.09
N LYS A 505 39.27 -21.62 16.60
CA LYS A 505 38.40 -21.02 15.59
C LYS A 505 38.42 -21.78 14.26
N SER A 506 39.59 -22.28 13.86
CA SER A 506 39.73 -23.11 12.66
C SER A 506 39.30 -24.56 12.87
N GLN A 507 38.78 -24.93 14.04
CA GLN A 507 38.42 -26.31 14.42
C GLN A 507 39.59 -27.30 14.38
N ASN A 508 40.83 -26.81 14.40
CA ASN A 508 42.02 -27.66 14.48
C ASN A 508 42.29 -28.17 15.91
N GLN A 509 41.63 -27.57 16.90
CA GLN A 509 41.57 -28.06 18.27
C GLN A 509 40.15 -27.97 18.80
N ILE A 510 39.67 -29.08 19.38
CA ILE A 510 38.41 -29.13 20.13
C ILE A 510 38.76 -28.92 21.61
N THR A 511 37.88 -28.27 22.36
CA THR A 511 38.05 -28.09 23.81
C THR A 511 37.35 -29.23 24.55
N PRO A 512 38.00 -29.95 25.50
CA PRO A 512 37.34 -30.95 26.32
C PRO A 512 36.20 -30.37 27.15
N SER A 513 35.18 -31.17 27.40
CA SER A 513 34.04 -30.77 28.22
C SER A 513 34.38 -30.59 29.71
N ASP A 514 35.33 -31.37 30.24
CA ASP A 514 35.78 -31.35 31.64
C ASP A 514 36.84 -30.27 31.95
N LEU A 515 37.37 -29.61 30.91
CA LEU A 515 38.47 -28.66 31.04
C LEU A 515 38.07 -27.45 31.90
N GLU A 516 36.85 -26.95 31.77
CA GLU A 516 36.38 -25.78 32.54
C GLU A 516 36.24 -26.10 34.02
N GLU A 517 35.65 -27.25 34.35
CA GLU A 517 35.50 -27.71 35.73
C GLU A 517 36.87 -27.91 36.39
N THR A 518 37.79 -28.56 35.66
CA THR A 518 39.18 -28.75 36.12
C THR A 518 39.90 -27.41 36.33
N TYR A 519 39.74 -26.47 35.40
CA TYR A 519 40.30 -25.12 35.53
C TYR A 519 39.76 -24.40 36.76
N ARG A 520 38.43 -24.39 36.95
CA ARG A 520 37.77 -23.80 38.13
C ARG A 520 38.30 -24.40 39.43
N GLY A 521 38.41 -25.73 39.49
CA GLY A 521 38.97 -26.43 40.65
C GLY A 521 40.40 -26.02 40.95
N ARG A 522 41.24 -25.82 39.92
CA ARG A 522 42.65 -25.45 40.09
C ARG A 522 42.86 -24.01 40.54
N ILE A 523 42.08 -23.06 40.01
CA ILE A 523 42.16 -21.64 40.41
C ILE A 523 41.48 -21.38 41.76
N SER A 524 40.56 -22.24 42.19
CA SER A 524 39.91 -22.21 43.50
C SER A 524 39.31 -20.83 43.83
N ASN A 525 39.79 -20.17 44.89
CA ASN A 525 39.35 -18.84 45.35
C ASN A 525 39.51 -17.74 44.28
N LEU A 526 40.39 -17.92 43.29
CA LEU A 526 40.60 -16.94 42.22
C LEU A 526 39.48 -16.94 41.16
N ALA A 527 38.53 -17.89 41.21
CA ALA A 527 37.41 -17.92 40.26
C ALA A 527 36.48 -16.70 40.39
N GLY A 528 36.45 -16.05 41.56
CA GLY A 528 35.73 -14.80 41.81
C GLY A 528 36.54 -13.54 41.50
N ASP A 529 37.82 -13.68 41.14
CA ASP A 529 38.72 -12.55 40.93
C ASP A 529 38.70 -12.10 39.46
N GLY A 530 38.32 -10.85 39.23
CA GLY A 530 38.38 -10.21 37.91
C GLY A 530 37.34 -10.75 36.92
N ASP A 531 37.69 -10.74 35.63
CA ASP A 531 36.82 -11.22 34.55
C ASP A 531 37.09 -12.71 34.30
N TYR A 532 36.33 -13.57 34.98
CA TYR A 532 36.44 -15.03 34.83
C TYR A 532 36.30 -15.46 33.37
N SER A 533 35.38 -14.85 32.61
CA SER A 533 35.14 -15.21 31.21
C SER A 533 36.38 -14.94 30.36
N ALA A 534 37.01 -13.78 30.55
CA ALA A 534 38.28 -13.45 29.92
C ALA A 534 39.40 -14.44 30.31
N ASN A 535 39.55 -14.71 31.60
CA ASN A 535 40.58 -15.60 32.14
C ASN A 535 40.43 -17.03 31.60
N TRP A 536 39.20 -17.54 31.59
CA TRP A 536 38.87 -18.84 31.02
C TRP A 536 39.13 -18.87 29.50
N SER A 537 38.71 -17.85 28.76
CA SER A 537 38.93 -17.77 27.31
C SER A 537 40.43 -17.76 26.96
N ALA A 538 41.23 -17.00 27.72
CA ALA A 538 42.69 -16.99 27.55
C ALA A 538 43.33 -18.33 27.91
N PHE A 539 42.92 -18.95 29.04
CA PHE A 539 43.41 -20.26 29.45
C PHE A 539 43.10 -21.35 28.41
N LYS A 540 41.83 -21.43 28.00
CA LYS A 540 41.35 -22.36 26.98
C LYS A 540 42.15 -22.22 25.68
N SER A 541 42.41 -20.98 25.27
CA SER A 541 43.22 -20.69 24.09
C SER A 541 44.68 -21.14 24.28
N ALA A 542 45.31 -20.80 25.40
CA ALA A 542 46.67 -21.27 25.69
C ALA A 542 46.78 -22.80 25.75
N TYR A 543 45.76 -23.49 26.27
CA TYR A 543 45.68 -24.95 26.28
C TYR A 543 45.69 -25.54 24.87
N ALA A 544 44.86 -25.01 23.96
CA ALA A 544 44.84 -25.43 22.57
C ALA A 544 46.19 -25.22 21.86
N TYR A 545 46.92 -24.15 22.19
CA TYR A 545 48.28 -23.95 21.68
C TYR A 545 49.22 -25.06 22.14
N PHE A 546 49.26 -25.39 23.44
CA PHE A 546 50.17 -26.39 23.97
C PHE A 546 49.82 -27.82 23.54
N GLU A 547 48.54 -28.13 23.36
CA GLU A 547 48.12 -29.40 22.75
C GLU A 547 48.68 -29.52 21.32
N SER A 548 48.53 -28.46 20.51
CA SER A 548 49.06 -28.45 19.15
C SER A 548 50.59 -28.51 19.12
N GLU A 549 51.28 -27.85 20.05
CA GLU A 549 52.75 -27.88 20.16
C GLU A 549 53.25 -29.27 20.56
N ALA A 550 52.49 -29.98 21.39
CA ALA A 550 52.75 -31.38 21.74
C ALA A 550 52.38 -32.38 20.63
N GLY A 551 51.79 -31.92 19.52
CA GLY A 551 51.29 -32.77 18.42
C GLY A 551 50.00 -33.51 18.76
N HIS A 552 49.32 -33.13 19.83
CA HIS A 552 48.00 -33.67 20.18
C HIS A 552 46.93 -32.89 19.43
N HIS A 553 46.02 -33.60 18.78
CA HIS A 553 44.85 -33.02 18.14
C HIS A 553 43.61 -33.69 18.72
N GLN A 554 42.83 -32.93 19.49
CA GLN A 554 41.62 -33.46 20.10
C GLN A 554 40.57 -33.74 19.03
N LYS A 555 40.04 -34.96 19.02
CA LYS A 555 39.09 -35.43 18.01
C LYS A 555 37.65 -35.26 18.46
N SER A 556 37.42 -35.13 19.76
CA SER A 556 36.09 -34.97 20.35
C SER A 556 36.13 -34.15 21.65
N LYS A 557 34.95 -33.76 22.14
CA LYS A 557 34.80 -33.10 23.45
C LYS A 557 34.88 -34.07 24.63
N ASP A 558 34.85 -35.37 24.35
CA ASP A 558 34.90 -36.45 25.34
C ASP A 558 36.34 -36.93 25.58
N ASP A 559 37.30 -36.42 24.79
CA ASP A 559 38.73 -36.66 25.01
C ASP A 559 39.14 -35.99 26.33
N GLY A 560 39.81 -36.73 27.22
CA GLY A 560 40.31 -36.17 28.47
C GLY A 560 41.38 -35.09 28.26
N TYR A 561 41.51 -34.17 29.20
CA TYR A 561 42.54 -33.13 29.10
C TYR A 561 43.96 -33.68 29.32
N ASN A 562 44.94 -33.09 28.65
CA ASN A 562 46.35 -33.37 28.88
C ASN A 562 46.89 -32.54 30.07
N ALA A 563 47.41 -33.20 31.09
CA ALA A 563 47.88 -32.53 32.31
C ALA A 563 49.10 -31.61 32.09
N ASP A 564 50.01 -31.93 31.16
CA ASP A 564 51.16 -31.08 30.86
C ASP A 564 50.74 -29.81 30.12
N SER A 565 49.94 -29.94 29.06
CA SER A 565 49.34 -28.81 28.33
C SER A 565 48.49 -27.93 29.26
N PHE A 566 47.73 -28.55 30.17
CA PHE A 566 46.95 -27.84 31.19
C PHE A 566 47.84 -26.99 32.11
N ASN A 567 48.88 -27.59 32.70
CA ASN A 567 49.77 -26.87 33.61
C ASN A 567 50.53 -25.76 32.88
N LYS A 568 51.01 -26.02 31.66
CA LYS A 568 51.66 -25.01 30.82
C LYS A 568 50.72 -23.85 30.48
N ALA A 569 49.46 -24.13 30.11
CA ALA A 569 48.47 -23.11 29.81
C ALA A 569 48.12 -22.27 31.05
N LEU A 570 47.99 -22.91 32.21
CA LEU A 570 47.72 -22.25 33.47
C LEU A 570 48.86 -21.30 33.85
N ASP A 571 50.10 -21.77 33.78
CA ASP A 571 51.28 -20.96 34.09
C ASP A 571 51.43 -19.80 33.09
N ALA A 572 51.19 -20.04 31.79
CA ALA A 572 51.27 -19.03 30.75
C ALA A 572 50.27 -17.87 30.96
N THR A 573 49.08 -18.17 31.48
CA THR A 573 47.97 -17.21 31.64
C THR A 573 47.85 -16.60 33.03
N THR A 574 48.49 -17.20 34.04
CA THR A 574 48.41 -16.71 35.44
C THR A 574 49.75 -16.26 36.01
N GLY A 575 50.87 -16.58 35.37
CA GLY A 575 52.21 -16.47 35.95
C GLY A 575 52.56 -17.61 36.91
N GLY A 576 51.66 -18.60 37.01
CA GLY A 576 51.72 -19.74 37.90
C GLY A 576 50.98 -19.49 39.21
N LEU A 577 50.47 -20.56 39.80
CA LEU A 577 49.71 -20.51 41.06
C LEU A 577 50.55 -21.05 42.21
N TYR A 578 50.67 -20.25 43.27
CA TYR A 578 51.23 -20.69 44.55
C TYR A 578 50.09 -21.09 45.49
N GLN A 579 50.27 -22.19 46.22
CA GLN A 579 49.42 -22.52 47.34
C GLN A 579 49.96 -21.84 48.59
N GLN A 580 49.24 -20.86 49.13
CA GLN A 580 49.59 -20.32 50.42
C GLN A 580 49.26 -21.38 51.48
N HIS A 581 50.30 -22.06 51.95
CA HIS A 581 50.17 -23.09 52.96
C HIS A 581 49.80 -22.48 54.32
N ASN A 582 48.95 -23.18 55.06
CA ASN A 582 48.60 -22.84 56.44
C ASN A 582 49.74 -23.15 57.44
N THR A 583 50.87 -23.67 56.97
CA THR A 583 51.92 -24.21 57.83
C THR A 583 53.26 -23.62 57.44
N SER A 584 53.77 -22.68 58.25
CA SER A 584 55.19 -22.77 58.60
C SER A 584 55.39 -24.15 59.22
N TRP A 585 56.43 -24.89 58.84
CA TRP A 585 56.67 -26.27 59.31
C TRP A 585 56.81 -26.42 60.85
N ILE A 586 56.70 -25.32 61.62
CA ILE A 586 56.71 -25.28 63.09
C ILE A 586 55.53 -24.46 63.69
N GLY A 587 54.47 -24.15 62.94
CA GLY A 587 53.35 -23.30 63.40
C GLY A 587 51.96 -23.89 63.10
N SER A 588 51.09 -23.93 64.11
CA SER A 588 49.76 -24.55 64.11
C SER A 588 48.60 -23.59 63.79
N GLY A 589 48.83 -22.56 62.98
CA GLY A 589 47.83 -21.55 62.63
C GLY A 589 46.96 -21.95 61.43
N LYS A 590 45.67 -22.22 61.65
CA LYS A 590 44.69 -22.42 60.57
C LYS A 590 43.99 -21.10 60.28
N PHE A 591 44.06 -20.57 59.06
CA PHE A 591 43.20 -19.45 58.65
C PHE A 591 41.76 -19.95 58.57
N LYS A 592 40.91 -19.35 59.40
CA LYS A 592 39.50 -19.71 59.54
C LYS A 592 38.65 -18.55 59.06
N THR A 593 37.77 -18.82 58.12
CA THR A 593 36.66 -17.94 57.77
C THR A 593 35.44 -18.31 58.62
N THR A 594 34.38 -17.52 58.55
CA THR A 594 33.06 -17.86 59.11
C THR A 594 32.50 -19.19 58.58
N ASN A 595 33.00 -19.66 57.42
CA ASN A 595 32.58 -20.90 56.75
C ASN A 595 33.54 -22.08 56.98
N GLY A 596 34.55 -21.94 57.83
CA GLY A 596 35.47 -23.03 58.20
C GLY A 596 36.95 -22.72 57.94
N THR A 597 37.78 -23.76 58.01
CA THR A 597 39.23 -23.62 57.73
C THR A 597 39.47 -23.61 56.22
N VAL A 598 40.22 -22.62 55.73
CA VAL A 598 40.65 -22.57 54.32
C VAL A 598 41.98 -23.29 54.20
N THR A 599 42.02 -24.40 53.47
CA THR A 599 43.25 -25.24 53.31
C THR A 599 44.02 -24.97 52.01
N ASP A 600 43.35 -24.41 51.00
CA ASP A 600 43.85 -24.36 49.62
C ASP A 600 43.76 -22.96 49.01
N TRP A 601 44.29 -21.95 49.72
CA TRP A 601 44.32 -20.59 49.18
C TRP A 601 45.34 -20.46 48.05
N ARG A 602 44.86 -20.16 46.84
CA ARG A 602 45.66 -19.96 45.64
C ARG A 602 45.99 -18.49 45.45
N VAL A 603 47.23 -18.23 45.09
CA VAL A 603 47.77 -16.90 44.83
C VAL A 603 48.47 -16.92 43.48
N GLN A 604 48.16 -15.96 42.61
CA GLN A 604 48.90 -15.80 41.35
C GLN A 604 50.31 -15.28 41.64
N LYS A 605 51.34 -15.93 41.10
CA LYS A 605 52.73 -15.53 41.26
C LYS A 605 53.14 -14.45 40.25
N PRO A 606 54.23 -13.71 40.50
CA PRO A 606 54.86 -12.95 39.45
C PRO A 606 55.29 -13.87 38.31
N TYR A 607 55.10 -13.42 37.08
CA TYR A 607 55.38 -14.21 35.88
C TYR A 607 56.78 -14.85 35.89
N LEU A 608 56.90 -16.17 35.65
CA LEU A 608 58.18 -16.93 35.65
C LEU A 608 58.90 -17.03 37.02
N MET A 609 58.26 -16.62 38.11
CA MET A 609 58.82 -16.79 39.44
C MET A 609 58.64 -18.24 39.91
N SER A 610 59.73 -18.85 40.37
CA SER A 610 59.65 -20.17 41.01
C SER A 610 58.93 -20.07 42.36
N ASP A 611 58.35 -21.18 42.82
CA ASP A 611 57.66 -21.22 44.12
C ASP A 611 58.59 -20.81 45.26
N ASN A 612 59.82 -21.36 45.28
CA ASN A 612 60.82 -20.98 46.26
C ASN A 612 61.17 -19.47 46.22
N GLY A 613 61.31 -18.89 45.02
CA GLY A 613 61.61 -17.46 44.89
C GLY A 613 60.45 -16.58 45.37
N PHE A 614 59.22 -16.99 45.09
CA PHE A 614 58.01 -16.30 45.54
C PHE A 614 57.85 -16.40 47.05
N GLU A 615 58.04 -17.59 47.61
CA GLU A 615 57.94 -17.84 49.05
C GLU A 615 58.94 -17.00 49.84
N VAL A 616 60.20 -16.92 49.38
CA VAL A 616 61.21 -16.05 50.01
C VAL A 616 60.78 -14.58 49.97
N ALA A 617 60.28 -14.09 48.83
CA ALA A 617 59.86 -12.69 48.68
C ALA A 617 58.65 -12.35 49.57
N ILE A 618 57.66 -13.23 49.61
CA ILE A 618 56.46 -13.07 50.42
C ILE A 618 56.77 -13.18 51.91
N ASN A 619 57.62 -14.13 52.34
CA ASN A 619 58.05 -14.24 53.73
C ASN A 619 58.75 -12.96 54.21
N SER A 620 59.64 -12.39 53.39
CA SER A 620 60.25 -11.08 53.68
C SER A 620 59.21 -9.95 53.76
N GLY A 621 58.20 -9.97 52.89
CA GLY A 621 57.09 -9.00 52.94
C GLY A 621 56.27 -9.11 54.23
N PHE A 622 55.96 -10.33 54.67
CA PHE A 622 55.28 -10.58 55.94
C PHE A 622 56.11 -10.09 57.13
N GLU A 623 57.42 -10.34 57.15
CA GLU A 623 58.33 -9.85 58.19
C GLU A 623 58.34 -8.31 58.27
N GLN A 624 58.37 -7.63 57.12
CA GLN A 624 58.34 -6.17 57.07
C GLN A 624 57.03 -5.60 57.61
N ILE A 625 55.90 -6.22 57.24
CA ILE A 625 54.57 -5.81 57.72
C ILE A 625 54.41 -6.09 59.22
N ALA A 626 54.88 -7.24 59.68
CA ALA A 626 54.89 -7.59 61.10
C ALA A 626 55.70 -6.58 61.92
N LYS A 627 56.93 -6.25 61.46
CA LYS A 627 57.77 -5.23 62.09
C LYS A 627 57.11 -3.85 62.11
N LYS A 628 56.47 -3.45 61.01
CA LYS A 628 55.80 -2.15 60.88
C LYS A 628 54.65 -1.96 61.88
N HIS A 629 53.94 -3.04 62.22
CA HIS A 629 52.77 -3.01 63.09
C HIS A 629 53.03 -3.61 64.49
N ASN A 630 54.29 -3.91 64.82
CA ASN A 630 54.69 -4.54 66.08
C ASN A 630 53.96 -5.88 66.34
N LEU A 631 53.86 -6.72 65.31
CA LEU A 631 53.27 -8.06 65.33
C LEU A 631 54.37 -9.12 65.13
N SER A 632 54.07 -10.38 65.44
CA SER A 632 54.93 -11.49 65.00
C SER A 632 54.70 -11.81 63.52
N PRO A 633 55.74 -12.21 62.76
CA PRO A 633 55.57 -12.67 61.38
C PRO A 633 54.56 -13.81 61.24
N ASP A 634 54.55 -14.73 62.20
CA ASP A 634 53.61 -15.86 62.23
C ASP A 634 52.16 -15.38 62.40
N PHE A 635 51.91 -14.37 63.24
CA PHE A 635 50.57 -13.79 63.37
C PHE A 635 50.05 -13.26 62.02
N VAL A 636 50.89 -12.57 61.24
CA VAL A 636 50.46 -12.03 59.94
C VAL A 636 50.20 -13.16 58.93
N LYS A 637 51.04 -14.20 58.92
CA LYS A 637 50.87 -15.38 58.03
C LYS A 637 49.61 -16.17 58.36
N ASP A 638 49.28 -16.30 59.64
CA ASP A 638 48.15 -17.08 60.11
C ASP A 638 46.80 -16.38 59.89
N ASN A 639 46.78 -15.05 59.93
CA ASN A 639 45.56 -14.25 59.90
C ASN A 639 45.26 -13.58 58.56
N TYR A 640 46.19 -13.58 57.59
CA TYR A 640 45.98 -12.91 56.31
C TYR A 640 46.30 -13.77 55.10
N ARG A 641 45.53 -13.57 54.04
CA ARG A 641 45.69 -14.22 52.75
C ARG A 641 46.06 -13.22 51.67
N LEU A 642 46.84 -13.66 50.68
CA LEU A 642 47.33 -12.77 49.63
C LEU A 642 46.37 -12.76 48.44
N GLN A 643 46.07 -11.58 47.93
CA GLN A 643 45.40 -11.41 46.65
C GLN A 643 46.26 -10.54 45.74
N ALA A 644 46.64 -11.07 44.59
CA ALA A 644 47.34 -10.28 43.58
C ALA A 644 46.38 -9.20 43.05
N ARG A 645 46.83 -7.96 42.97
CA ARG A 645 46.02 -6.90 42.38
C ARG A 645 45.73 -7.25 40.90
N PRO A 646 44.47 -7.14 40.42
CA PRO A 646 44.12 -7.57 39.07
C PRO A 646 45.03 -7.01 37.98
N GLY A 647 45.63 -7.90 37.19
CA GLY A 647 46.53 -7.57 36.08
C GLY A 647 48.00 -7.31 36.47
N SER A 648 48.31 -7.17 37.75
CA SER A 648 49.67 -6.84 38.20
C SER A 648 50.68 -7.98 38.10
N THR A 649 50.23 -9.23 37.91
CA THR A 649 51.10 -10.43 37.82
C THR A 649 52.03 -10.41 36.60
N TYR A 650 51.59 -9.70 35.55
CA TYR A 650 52.40 -9.41 34.40
C TYR A 650 53.29 -8.19 34.57
N ASP A 651 53.26 -7.45 35.68
CA ASP A 651 54.15 -6.30 35.85
C ASP A 651 55.51 -6.71 36.43
N ARG A 652 56.47 -5.79 36.41
CA ARG A 652 57.76 -5.97 37.10
C ARG A 652 57.57 -5.98 38.62
N ASN A 653 56.65 -5.16 39.14
CA ASN A 653 56.32 -5.10 40.56
C ASN A 653 54.89 -5.57 40.74
N VAL A 654 54.72 -6.75 41.33
CA VAL A 654 53.41 -7.33 41.60
C VAL A 654 52.98 -6.93 43.00
N ILE A 655 51.75 -6.45 43.14
CA ILE A 655 51.21 -5.97 44.41
C ILE A 655 50.24 -7.02 44.94
N TYR A 656 50.44 -7.41 46.20
CA TYR A 656 49.60 -8.35 46.91
C TYR A 656 48.91 -7.64 48.07
N ASP A 657 47.60 -7.50 48.00
CA ASP A 657 46.79 -6.98 49.09
C ASP A 657 46.59 -8.10 50.14
N LEU A 658 46.61 -7.74 51.43
CA LEU A 658 46.37 -8.67 52.54
C LEU A 658 44.88 -8.74 52.86
N LEU A 659 44.30 -9.92 52.80
CA LEU A 659 42.89 -10.19 53.07
C LEU A 659 42.70 -10.88 54.41
N ASP A 660 41.75 -10.41 55.21
CA ASP A 660 41.33 -11.07 56.45
C ASP A 660 40.38 -12.26 56.20
N ALA A 661 39.92 -12.87 57.30
CA ALA A 661 39.00 -14.01 57.32
C ALA A 661 37.65 -13.75 56.62
N ASP A 662 37.24 -12.50 56.45
CA ASP A 662 36.02 -12.11 55.73
C ASP A 662 36.31 -11.78 54.25
N GLY A 663 37.56 -11.95 53.80
CA GLY A 663 38.01 -11.56 52.47
C GLY A 663 38.17 -10.05 52.30
N LYS A 664 38.19 -9.27 53.39
CA LYS A 664 38.34 -7.82 53.33
C LYS A 664 39.81 -7.44 53.37
N GLN A 665 40.16 -6.40 52.61
CA GLN A 665 41.50 -5.84 52.63
C GLN A 665 41.83 -5.27 54.01
N TRP A 666 42.98 -5.65 54.54
CA TRP A 666 43.46 -5.16 55.83
C TRP A 666 43.84 -3.69 55.72
N ASN A 667 43.03 -2.84 56.35
CA ASN A 667 43.22 -1.40 56.38
C ASN A 667 43.65 -0.96 57.79
N VAL A 668 44.75 -0.22 57.87
CA VAL A 668 45.26 0.39 59.11
C VAL A 668 45.35 1.89 58.89
N ASN A 669 44.63 2.68 59.70
CA ASN A 669 44.55 4.14 59.58
C ASN A 669 44.20 4.62 58.16
N GLY A 670 43.22 3.97 57.53
CA GLY A 670 42.78 4.29 56.17
C GLY A 670 43.76 3.90 55.06
N ARG A 671 44.81 3.12 55.36
CA ARG A 671 45.77 2.62 54.37
C ARG A 671 45.72 1.11 54.27
N THR A 672 45.53 0.60 53.05
CA THR A 672 45.60 -0.83 52.73
C THR A 672 47.01 -1.36 52.93
N GLN A 673 47.13 -2.48 53.63
CA GLN A 673 48.40 -3.19 53.79
C GLN A 673 48.64 -4.12 52.60
N MET A 674 49.85 -4.06 52.05
CA MET A 674 50.23 -4.75 50.83
C MET A 674 51.68 -5.19 50.87
N ILE A 675 51.98 -6.29 50.18
CA ILE A 675 53.33 -6.77 49.89
C ILE A 675 53.62 -6.47 48.41
N ILE A 676 54.80 -5.94 48.13
CA ILE A 676 55.26 -5.70 46.75
C ILE A 676 56.37 -6.69 46.46
N VAL A 677 56.18 -7.51 45.42
CA VAL A 677 57.18 -8.46 44.95
C VAL A 677 57.74 -7.97 43.62
N THR A 678 59.04 -7.69 43.59
CA THR A 678 59.75 -7.35 42.35
C THR A 678 60.22 -8.60 41.64
N ASN A 679 59.73 -8.80 40.42
CA ASN A 679 60.20 -9.82 39.52
C ASN A 679 61.53 -9.41 38.87
N LYS A 680 62.64 -9.92 39.41
CA LYS A 680 64.00 -9.61 38.93
C LYS A 680 64.39 -10.32 37.63
N ARG A 681 63.59 -11.30 37.18
CA ARG A 681 63.82 -12.02 35.91
C ARG A 681 63.32 -11.23 34.69
N ARG A 682 62.82 -10.02 34.91
CA ARG A 682 62.31 -9.09 33.91
C ARG A 682 63.06 -7.76 33.92
#